data_AF-S9PIN0-F1
#
_entry.id   AF-S9PIN0-F1
#
_cell.length_a   1.000
_cell.length_b   1.000
_cell.length_c   1.000
_cell.angle_alpha   90.00
_cell.angle_beta   90.00
_cell.angle_gamma   90.00
#
_symmetry.space_group_name_H-M   'P 1'
#
loop_
_entity.id
_entity.type
_entity.pdbx_description
1 polymer ?
#
loop_
_entity_poly.entity_id
_entity_poly.type
_entity_poly.pdbx_seq_one_letter_code
_entity_poly.pdbx_strand_id
1 'polypeptide(L)'
;MEHNLGGGGMGAIWVALDSQLQRRVAVKLMAPHFVASPSARYQFEQEAKAVARLHNPHVVQIHDYGVDQDLPYIVMELLEGEDLETRLGRQGRLALAVVSSLLNQVAKALASAHAAGIIHRDLKPANLFLARVDTEEVVKVLDFGLARLGTSGPVAMKPPREVMGTPRYMSPEQLLGGAGIDHRSDLWSLAVVAYRALTGCFPFRDEAPGALLSRGAPLVSEPPSSVLPELGKEVDAFFKRALETDPTRRFQSAREMAAAFAALVDQRRSSRAAKILVIDDEPDVELLMKQRFRKQIRESLYEFVFACDGEDALEKLRQHPDTDVVLSDLNMPRMDGLTFLSRVGEVNPLVKVIIVSAYSDMNNIRVAMNRGAFDFLVKPIDFQDLEATISKTIQYVKKSRQMLHSMEENLLFRMFVHSGIIDRALPLLRGPDVVLGERVEATVAFIDVKDFTQVARQEQPDAAIRRLNANFEVIVPELLARGGVVDKFVGDAVMAVFRDAGHLERALVACLAARDQLRTMASRYGEHSPYVHGASIGLDSGELLSGSIGAKGLGRLDYTVLGDVVNTAARLVSSADRDQILIPDSLRQQVEGSFECVGAGERRLPGTKEPVTVYDVRHYKKKEKEGVSTSESTASVLIGNDQQLPPSRASGGG
;
A
#
# COMPACT_ATOMS: atom_id res chain seq x y z
N MET A 1 1.16 25.09 22.60
CA MET A 1 0.16 25.20 21.52
C MET A 1 0.68 26.16 20.46
N GLU A 2 0.56 25.83 19.19
CA GLU A 2 0.92 26.70 18.06
C GLU A 2 -0.31 27.45 17.54
N HIS A 3 -1.34 26.72 17.10
CA HIS A 3 -2.60 27.26 16.59
C HIS A 3 -3.74 26.24 16.71
N ASN A 4 -4.99 26.73 16.63
CA ASN A 4 -6.21 25.93 16.72
C ASN A 4 -6.60 25.41 15.33
N LEU A 5 -6.91 24.12 15.20
CA LEU A 5 -7.36 23.48 13.96
C LEU A 5 -8.89 23.49 13.80
N GLY A 6 -9.63 23.72 14.88
CA GLY A 6 -11.09 23.62 14.94
C GLY A 6 -11.56 22.84 16.16
N GLY A 7 -12.87 22.74 16.35
CA GLY A 7 -13.45 22.03 17.49
C GLY A 7 -14.87 21.55 17.24
N GLY A 8 -15.16 20.35 17.73
CA GLY A 8 -16.51 19.79 17.77
C GLY A 8 -17.20 20.11 19.09
N GLY A 9 -18.44 19.65 19.26
CA GLY A 9 -19.22 19.90 20.49
C GLY A 9 -18.60 19.36 21.79
N MET A 10 -17.59 18.49 21.71
CA MET A 10 -16.90 17.88 22.86
C MET A 10 -15.54 18.50 23.19
N GLY A 11 -14.98 19.36 22.34
CA GLY A 11 -13.64 19.89 22.56
C GLY A 11 -13.00 20.63 21.39
N ALA A 12 -11.91 21.33 21.66
CA ALA A 12 -11.08 22.03 20.67
C ALA A 12 -9.80 21.23 20.38
N ILE A 13 -9.36 21.21 19.12
CA ILE A 13 -8.16 20.52 18.65
C ILE A 13 -7.09 21.56 18.29
N TRP A 14 -5.91 21.43 18.88
CA TRP A 14 -4.78 22.34 18.71
C TRP A 14 -3.58 21.61 18.14
N VAL A 15 -2.78 22.28 17.31
CA VAL A 15 -1.41 21.83 17.06
C VAL A 15 -0.55 22.21 18.27
N ALA A 16 0.29 21.29 18.71
CA ALA A 16 1.36 21.54 19.67
C ALA A 16 2.68 20.95 19.19
N LEU A 17 3.77 21.47 19.74
CA LEU A 17 5.09 20.85 19.66
C LEU A 17 5.32 20.03 20.93
N ASP A 18 5.55 18.73 20.78
CA ASP A 18 6.08 17.85 21.82
C ASP A 18 7.50 18.31 22.15
N SER A 19 7.70 18.89 23.34
CA SER A 19 8.97 19.52 23.71
C SER A 19 10.10 18.52 23.99
N GLN A 20 9.78 17.26 24.28
CA GLN A 20 10.77 16.21 24.51
C GLN A 20 11.19 15.54 23.21
N LEU A 21 10.21 15.18 22.36
CA LEU A 21 10.46 14.48 21.09
C LEU A 21 10.61 15.41 19.89
N GLN A 22 10.47 16.73 20.07
CA GLN A 22 10.63 17.77 19.04
C GLN A 22 9.79 17.51 17.76
N ARG A 23 8.56 17.02 17.96
CA ARG A 23 7.61 16.65 16.89
C ARG A 23 6.28 17.38 17.05
N ARG A 24 5.59 17.64 15.94
CA ARG A 24 4.27 18.26 15.97
C ARG A 24 3.20 17.19 16.23
N VAL A 25 2.25 17.52 17.09
CA VAL A 25 1.17 16.64 17.56
C VAL A 25 -0.16 17.39 17.56
N ALA A 26 -1.26 16.66 17.43
CA ALA A 26 -2.59 17.21 17.68
C ALA A 26 -2.97 16.99 19.16
N VAL A 27 -3.57 18.01 19.79
CA VAL A 27 -4.01 17.94 21.20
C VAL A 27 -5.47 18.32 21.27
N LYS A 28 -6.30 17.37 21.71
CA LYS A 28 -7.73 17.57 21.91
C LYS A 28 -8.01 17.91 23.37
N LEU A 29 -8.54 19.10 23.61
CA LEU A 29 -8.93 19.61 24.93
C LEU A 29 -10.43 19.36 25.15
N MET A 30 -10.82 18.84 26.30
CA MET A 30 -12.24 18.72 26.68
C MET A 30 -12.92 20.10 26.71
N ALA A 31 -14.16 20.19 26.23
CA ALA A 31 -14.90 21.46 26.28
C ALA A 31 -15.18 21.88 27.75
N PRO A 32 -15.03 23.18 28.12
CA PRO A 32 -15.11 23.64 29.51
C PRO A 32 -16.40 23.27 30.26
N HIS A 33 -17.53 23.16 29.56
CA HIS A 33 -18.82 22.79 30.16
C HIS A 33 -18.89 21.31 30.59
N PHE A 34 -18.05 20.43 30.05
CA PHE A 34 -17.94 19.04 30.51
C PHE A 34 -16.93 18.86 31.65
N VAL A 35 -15.99 19.80 31.83
CA VAL A 35 -14.96 19.73 32.89
C VAL A 35 -15.60 19.65 34.28
N ALA A 36 -16.75 20.29 34.53
CA ALA A 36 -17.44 20.21 35.82
C ALA A 36 -18.04 18.82 36.14
N SER A 37 -18.12 17.89 35.18
CA SER A 37 -18.75 16.59 35.34
C SER A 37 -17.73 15.47 35.56
N PRO A 38 -17.69 14.80 36.74
CA PRO A 38 -16.77 13.69 36.99
C PRO A 38 -16.98 12.50 36.04
N SER A 39 -18.24 12.23 35.65
CA SER A 39 -18.55 11.16 34.70
C SER A 39 -18.06 11.47 33.29
N ALA A 40 -18.04 12.75 32.89
CA ALA A 40 -17.48 13.18 31.62
C ALA A 40 -15.94 13.02 31.59
N ARG A 41 -15.23 13.48 32.63
CA ARG A 41 -13.78 13.30 32.77
C ARG A 41 -13.39 11.82 32.68
N TYR A 42 -14.09 10.97 33.44
CA TYR A 42 -13.83 9.53 33.48
C TYR A 42 -14.07 8.85 32.12
N GLN A 43 -15.12 9.24 31.38
CA GLN A 43 -15.38 8.70 30.04
C GLN A 43 -14.29 9.10 29.04
N PHE A 44 -13.87 10.37 29.05
CA PHE A 44 -12.82 10.89 28.16
C PHE A 44 -11.48 10.21 28.40
N GLU A 45 -11.12 9.96 29.68
CA GLU A 45 -9.94 9.17 30.04
C GLU A 45 -10.06 7.70 29.57
N GLN A 46 -11.21 7.06 29.77
CA GLN A 46 -11.40 5.66 29.38
C GLN A 46 -11.42 5.48 27.86
N GLU A 47 -11.94 6.45 27.10
CA GLU A 47 -11.85 6.47 25.63
C GLU A 47 -10.38 6.56 25.18
N ALA A 48 -9.59 7.48 25.76
CA ALA A 48 -8.18 7.61 25.45
C ALA A 48 -7.42 6.29 25.70
N LYS A 49 -7.67 5.65 26.85
CA LYS A 49 -7.08 4.33 27.20
C LYS A 49 -7.54 3.20 26.28
N ALA A 50 -8.78 3.22 25.81
CA ALA A 50 -9.33 2.21 24.92
C ALA A 50 -8.71 2.31 23.53
N VAL A 51 -8.65 3.53 22.97
CA VAL A 51 -8.08 3.78 21.63
C VAL A 51 -6.55 3.64 21.62
N ALA A 52 -5.84 4.06 22.67
CA ALA A 52 -4.37 3.93 22.75
C ALA A 52 -3.88 2.46 22.68
N ARG A 53 -4.74 1.48 22.99
CA ARG A 53 -4.46 0.04 22.88
C ARG A 53 -4.69 -0.53 21.47
N LEU A 54 -5.25 0.26 20.55
CA LEU A 54 -5.51 -0.17 19.18
C LEU A 54 -4.30 0.12 18.29
N HIS A 55 -3.53 -0.91 17.98
CA HIS A 55 -2.49 -0.84 16.96
C HIS A 55 -3.09 -1.12 15.58
N ASN A 56 -3.63 -0.07 14.95
CA ASN A 56 -4.21 -0.15 13.61
C ASN A 56 -3.88 1.10 12.78
N PRO A 57 -3.32 0.95 11.55
CA PRO A 57 -2.99 2.08 10.68
C PRO A 57 -4.17 2.99 10.33
N HIS A 58 -5.40 2.45 10.34
CA HIS A 58 -6.63 3.17 10.03
C HIS A 58 -7.35 3.71 11.27
N VAL A 59 -6.73 3.68 12.45
CA VAL A 59 -7.18 4.34 13.67
C VAL A 59 -6.19 5.47 14.00
N VAL A 60 -6.68 6.58 14.56
CA VAL A 60 -5.80 7.64 15.05
C VAL A 60 -5.00 7.18 16.27
N GLN A 61 -3.67 7.29 16.17
CA GLN A 61 -2.76 6.90 17.25
C GLN A 61 -2.77 7.97 18.34
N ILE A 62 -3.22 7.57 19.53
CA ILE A 62 -3.03 8.35 20.76
C ILE A 62 -1.60 8.15 21.24
N HIS A 63 -0.95 9.25 21.62
CA HIS A 63 0.41 9.28 22.16
C HIS A 63 0.42 9.42 23.68
N ASP A 64 -0.47 10.25 24.23
CA ASP A 64 -0.58 10.50 25.67
C ASP A 64 -1.97 11.02 26.04
N TYR A 65 -2.30 11.03 27.32
CA TYR A 65 -3.48 11.71 27.86
C TYR A 65 -3.18 12.25 29.25
N GLY A 66 -3.81 13.36 29.63
CA GLY A 66 -3.55 13.98 30.93
C GLY A 66 -4.59 15.00 31.34
N VAL A 67 -4.26 15.71 32.42
CA VAL A 67 -5.02 16.86 32.92
C VAL A 67 -4.02 17.98 33.22
N ASP A 68 -4.24 19.16 32.65
CA ASP A 68 -3.49 20.37 32.98
C ASP A 68 -4.47 21.42 33.52
N GLN A 69 -4.22 21.97 34.71
CA GLN A 69 -5.08 22.96 35.36
C GLN A 69 -6.59 22.60 35.34
N ASP A 70 -6.91 21.37 35.79
CA ASP A 70 -8.26 20.76 35.74
C ASP A 70 -8.85 20.50 34.34
N LEU A 71 -8.14 20.81 33.24
CA LEU A 71 -8.58 20.58 31.86
C LEU A 71 -8.03 19.24 31.31
N PRO A 72 -8.88 18.22 31.07
CA PRO A 72 -8.45 16.98 30.43
C PRO A 72 -8.04 17.19 28.97
N TYR A 73 -6.95 16.54 28.57
CA TYR A 73 -6.45 16.55 27.21
C TYR A 73 -6.02 15.16 26.71
N ILE A 74 -6.06 14.97 25.39
CA ILE A 74 -5.53 13.79 24.69
C ILE A 74 -4.55 14.29 23.63
N VAL A 75 -3.32 13.75 23.64
CA VAL A 75 -2.30 13.98 22.62
C VAL A 75 -2.35 12.84 21.61
N MET A 76 -2.41 13.18 20.32
CA MET A 76 -2.52 12.22 19.21
C MET A 76 -1.62 12.63 18.04
N GLU A 77 -1.43 11.72 17.09
CA GLU A 77 -0.71 12.01 15.85
C GLU A 77 -1.34 13.22 15.12
N LEU A 78 -0.50 14.08 14.54
CA LEU A 78 -0.97 15.17 13.68
C LEU A 78 -1.19 14.62 12.27
N LEU A 79 -2.42 14.72 11.76
CA LEU A 79 -2.78 14.27 10.41
C LEU A 79 -2.84 15.44 9.43
N GLU A 80 -2.24 15.28 8.25
CA GLU A 80 -2.34 16.22 7.14
C GLU A 80 -3.35 15.71 6.10
N GLY A 81 -4.35 16.50 5.71
CA GLY A 81 -5.40 16.03 4.81
C GLY A 81 -6.71 16.81 4.93
N GLU A 82 -7.82 16.16 4.57
CA GLU A 82 -9.19 16.65 4.77
C GLU A 82 -10.08 15.51 5.28
N ASP A 83 -11.14 15.82 6.02
CA ASP A 83 -12.13 14.82 6.42
C ASP A 83 -13.12 14.49 5.29
N LEU A 84 -13.82 13.35 5.40
CA LEU A 84 -14.75 12.91 4.38
C LEU A 84 -15.99 13.83 4.24
N GLU A 85 -16.40 14.58 5.27
CA GLU A 85 -17.50 15.55 5.15
C GLU A 85 -17.07 16.71 4.24
N THR A 86 -15.88 17.27 4.46
CA THR A 86 -15.26 18.28 3.60
C THR A 86 -15.09 17.76 2.16
N ARG A 87 -14.58 16.53 1.99
CA ARG A 87 -14.42 15.87 0.67
C ARG A 87 -15.75 15.73 -0.06
N LEU A 88 -16.81 15.30 0.62
CA LEU A 88 -18.16 15.15 0.05
C LEU A 88 -18.82 16.50 -0.22
N GLY A 89 -18.59 17.53 0.60
CA GLY A 89 -19.02 18.90 0.31
C GLY A 89 -18.40 19.46 -0.97
N ARG A 90 -17.14 19.09 -1.26
CA ARG A 90 -16.38 19.53 -2.44
C ARG A 90 -16.67 18.75 -3.72
N GLN A 91 -16.86 17.43 -3.62
CA GLN A 91 -17.02 16.55 -4.80
C GLN A 91 -18.48 16.08 -5.03
N GLY A 92 -19.36 16.23 -4.04
CA GLY A 92 -20.74 15.74 -4.04
C GLY A 92 -20.86 14.22 -3.90
N ARG A 93 -20.14 13.46 -4.75
CA ARG A 93 -20.12 12.00 -4.80
C ARG A 93 -18.73 11.46 -5.16
N LEU A 94 -18.47 10.22 -4.78
CA LEU A 94 -17.23 9.49 -5.03
C LEU A 94 -17.47 8.30 -5.95
N ALA A 95 -16.46 7.95 -6.75
CA ALA A 95 -16.54 6.80 -7.63
C ALA A 95 -16.62 5.47 -6.84
N LEU A 96 -17.31 4.47 -7.41
CA LEU A 96 -17.57 3.18 -6.77
C LEU A 96 -16.30 2.50 -6.21
N ALA A 97 -15.19 2.56 -6.96
CA ALA A 97 -13.90 2.00 -6.52
C ALA A 97 -13.29 2.77 -5.32
N VAL A 98 -13.45 4.09 -5.27
CA VAL A 98 -12.98 4.93 -4.14
C VAL A 98 -13.77 4.60 -2.88
N VAL A 99 -15.10 4.45 -2.99
CA VAL A 99 -15.95 4.03 -1.86
C VAL A 99 -15.61 2.61 -1.40
N SER A 100 -15.27 1.70 -2.31
CA SER A 100 -14.80 0.35 -1.96
C SER A 100 -13.49 0.36 -1.19
N SER A 101 -12.50 1.17 -1.61
CA SER A 101 -11.25 1.35 -0.86
C SER A 101 -11.52 1.94 0.53
N LEU A 102 -12.33 2.99 0.62
CA LEU A 102 -12.72 3.62 1.88
C LEU A 102 -13.42 2.63 2.83
N LEU A 103 -14.38 1.85 2.32
CA LEU A 103 -15.06 0.80 3.09
C LEU A 103 -14.07 -0.24 3.63
N ASN A 104 -13.10 -0.69 2.83
CA ASN A 104 -12.08 -1.65 3.26
C ASN A 104 -11.20 -1.08 4.38
N GLN A 105 -10.72 0.16 4.23
CA GLN A 105 -9.88 0.82 5.24
C GLN A 105 -10.63 1.05 6.56
N VAL A 106 -11.86 1.58 6.50
CA VAL A 106 -12.69 1.76 7.71
C VAL A 106 -13.09 0.42 8.33
N ALA A 107 -13.35 -0.62 7.53
CA ALA A 107 -13.66 -1.94 8.05
C ALA A 107 -12.48 -2.59 8.81
N LYS A 108 -11.23 -2.30 8.43
CA LYS A 108 -10.05 -2.72 9.19
C LYS A 108 -9.96 -2.04 10.55
N ALA A 109 -10.20 -0.73 10.61
CA ALA A 109 -10.27 0.03 11.86
C ALA A 109 -11.37 -0.50 12.79
N LEU A 110 -12.60 -0.60 12.28
CA LEU A 110 -13.75 -1.09 13.03
C LEU A 110 -13.53 -2.54 13.50
N ALA A 111 -13.05 -3.45 12.65
CA ALA A 111 -12.78 -4.82 13.06
C ALA A 111 -11.72 -4.92 14.18
N SER A 112 -10.74 -4.01 14.20
CA SER A 112 -9.75 -3.91 15.28
C SER A 112 -10.38 -3.43 16.59
N ALA A 113 -11.23 -2.40 16.52
CA ALA A 113 -11.96 -1.88 17.69
C ALA A 113 -12.96 -2.91 18.24
N HIS A 114 -13.75 -3.54 17.36
CA HIS A 114 -14.75 -4.56 17.70
C HIS A 114 -14.11 -5.78 18.37
N ALA A 115 -12.93 -6.21 17.90
CA ALA A 115 -12.15 -7.29 18.54
C ALA A 115 -11.65 -6.93 19.94
N ALA A 116 -11.43 -5.64 20.22
CA ALA A 116 -11.11 -5.12 21.56
C ALA A 116 -12.35 -4.80 22.41
N GLY A 117 -13.57 -5.09 21.92
CA GLY A 117 -14.83 -4.78 22.62
C GLY A 117 -15.26 -3.31 22.55
N ILE A 118 -14.62 -2.50 21.70
CA ILE A 118 -14.89 -1.07 21.52
C ILE A 118 -15.89 -0.90 20.37
N ILE A 119 -16.92 -0.08 20.56
CA ILE A 119 -17.94 0.24 19.54
C ILE A 119 -17.91 1.76 19.33
N HIS A 120 -17.82 2.21 18.08
CA HIS A 120 -17.58 3.61 17.74
C HIS A 120 -18.79 4.53 18.00
N ARG A 121 -19.99 4.09 17.64
CA ARG A 121 -21.31 4.71 17.90
C ARG A 121 -21.60 6.10 17.28
N ASP A 122 -20.60 6.91 16.95
CA ASP A 122 -20.78 8.21 16.25
C ASP A 122 -20.11 8.26 14.86
N LEU A 123 -20.18 7.15 14.12
CA LEU A 123 -19.48 7.01 12.84
C LEU A 123 -20.17 7.83 11.74
N LYS A 124 -19.46 8.83 11.21
CA LYS A 124 -19.95 9.81 10.22
C LYS A 124 -18.77 10.35 9.40
N PRO A 125 -18.98 11.03 8.27
CA PRO A 125 -17.89 11.46 7.39
C PRO A 125 -16.87 12.38 8.08
N ALA A 126 -17.30 13.27 8.98
CA ALA A 126 -16.41 14.13 9.75
C ALA A 126 -15.44 13.38 10.71
N ASN A 127 -15.72 12.11 11.03
CA ASN A 127 -14.84 11.25 11.84
C ASN A 127 -13.97 10.32 10.97
N LEU A 128 -14.02 10.46 9.64
CA LEU A 128 -13.21 9.71 8.68
C LEU A 128 -12.25 10.66 8.00
N PHE A 129 -11.03 10.74 8.54
CA PHE A 129 -10.00 11.64 8.03
C PHE A 129 -9.22 10.99 6.88
N LEU A 130 -9.05 11.70 5.78
CA LEU A 130 -8.31 11.26 4.61
C LEU A 130 -6.88 11.81 4.72
N ALA A 131 -6.05 11.09 5.48
CA ALA A 131 -4.68 11.49 5.76
C ALA A 131 -3.77 11.24 4.56
N ARG A 132 -2.87 12.18 4.26
CA ARG A 132 -1.80 12.00 3.30
C ARG A 132 -0.58 11.40 4.01
N VAL A 133 -0.10 10.28 3.49
CA VAL A 133 1.14 9.64 3.93
C VAL A 133 1.99 9.47 2.68
N ASP A 134 3.11 10.20 2.61
CA ASP A 134 3.95 10.34 1.42
C ASP A 134 3.14 10.73 0.17
N THR A 135 2.91 9.78 -0.75
CA THR A 135 2.14 9.96 -1.99
C THR A 135 0.73 9.36 -1.95
N GLU A 136 0.32 8.74 -0.83
CA GLU A 136 -0.93 7.98 -0.72
C GLU A 136 -1.95 8.63 0.23
N GLU A 137 -3.23 8.29 0.02
CA GLU A 137 -4.35 8.73 0.87
C GLU A 137 -4.85 7.55 1.72
N VAL A 138 -4.67 7.65 3.04
CA VAL A 138 -5.01 6.63 4.04
C VAL A 138 -6.15 7.14 4.91
N VAL A 139 -7.21 6.34 5.04
CA VAL A 139 -8.34 6.66 5.92
C VAL A 139 -7.97 6.38 7.38
N LYS A 140 -8.15 7.39 8.23
CA LYS A 140 -7.98 7.36 9.69
C LYS A 140 -9.35 7.60 10.35
N VAL A 141 -9.80 6.65 11.16
CA VAL A 141 -11.01 6.78 11.99
C VAL A 141 -10.67 7.54 13.26
N LEU A 142 -11.42 8.61 13.54
CA LEU A 142 -11.28 9.51 14.69
C LEU A 142 -12.44 9.32 15.69
N ASP A 143 -12.25 9.73 16.94
CA ASP A 143 -13.33 9.96 17.91
C ASP A 143 -14.23 8.74 18.23
N PHE A 144 -13.64 7.72 18.85
CA PHE A 144 -14.35 6.49 19.29
C PHE A 144 -15.19 6.70 20.56
N GLY A 145 -16.36 7.33 20.41
CA GLY A 145 -17.49 7.07 21.31
C GLY A 145 -17.72 8.05 22.46
N LEU A 146 -17.29 9.31 22.33
CA LEU A 146 -17.58 10.43 23.25
C LEU A 146 -19.08 10.63 23.61
N ALA A 147 -20.02 10.01 22.90
CA ALA A 147 -21.46 10.25 23.01
C ALA A 147 -22.14 9.80 24.33
N ARG A 148 -21.44 9.28 25.35
CA ARG A 148 -22.03 8.96 26.67
C ARG A 148 -22.08 10.13 27.67
N LEU A 149 -21.69 11.34 27.24
CA LEU A 149 -21.65 12.55 28.06
C LEU A 149 -23.01 13.02 28.64
N GLY A 150 -24.14 12.42 28.24
CA GLY A 150 -25.49 12.84 28.67
C GLY A 150 -26.33 11.83 29.46
N THR A 151 -26.08 10.51 29.37
CA THR A 151 -27.06 9.49 29.82
C THR A 151 -26.44 8.32 30.58
N SER A 152 -26.20 8.54 31.87
CA SER A 152 -25.98 7.49 32.87
C SER A 152 -26.98 7.66 34.03
N GLY A 153 -28.26 7.59 33.67
CA GLY A 153 -29.41 7.61 34.58
C GLY A 153 -30.63 6.97 33.88
N PRO A 154 -31.68 6.55 34.61
CA PRO A 154 -32.86 5.94 34.00
C PRO A 154 -33.48 6.89 32.96
N VAL A 155 -33.81 6.34 31.79
CA VAL A 155 -34.16 7.12 30.59
C VAL A 155 -35.56 7.74 30.74
N ALA A 156 -35.62 8.92 31.35
CA ALA A 156 -36.73 9.84 31.17
C ALA A 156 -36.65 10.42 29.74
N MET A 157 -37.75 10.31 28.98
CA MET A 157 -37.84 10.81 27.62
C MET A 157 -37.56 12.33 27.56
N LYS A 158 -36.36 12.71 27.14
CA LYS A 158 -36.10 14.09 26.68
C LYS A 158 -36.61 14.25 25.23
N PRO A 159 -37.21 15.40 24.87
CA PRO A 159 -37.72 15.63 23.53
C PRO A 159 -36.58 15.70 22.48
N PRO A 160 -36.86 15.47 21.18
CA PRO A 160 -35.83 15.18 20.16
C PRO A 160 -34.84 16.30 19.78
N ARG A 161 -34.76 17.40 20.55
CA ARG A 161 -33.97 18.61 20.22
C ARG A 161 -32.56 18.64 20.82
N GLU A 162 -32.21 17.76 21.74
CA GLU A 162 -30.90 17.73 22.42
C GLU A 162 -30.10 16.43 22.21
N VAL A 163 -30.40 15.67 21.14
CA VAL A 163 -29.56 14.51 20.78
C VAL A 163 -28.29 15.02 20.09
N MET A 164 -27.19 15.02 20.83
CA MET A 164 -25.90 15.57 20.41
C MET A 164 -25.22 14.66 19.38
N GLY A 165 -25.53 14.89 18.11
CA GLY A 165 -24.99 14.18 16.94
C GLY A 165 -25.85 14.50 15.70
N THR A 166 -25.44 14.05 14.51
CA THR A 166 -26.29 14.16 13.31
C THR A 166 -27.16 12.91 13.22
N PRO A 167 -28.46 12.94 13.59
CA PRO A 167 -29.29 11.74 13.78
C PRO A 167 -29.55 10.93 12.50
N ARG A 168 -29.09 11.43 11.34
CA ARG A 168 -29.16 10.74 10.04
C ARG A 168 -28.23 9.52 9.94
N TYR A 169 -27.15 9.46 10.75
CA TYR A 169 -26.18 8.35 10.74
C TYR A 169 -26.46 7.29 11.80
N MET A 170 -27.18 7.64 12.87
CA MET A 170 -27.44 6.74 13.99
C MET A 170 -28.29 5.54 13.57
N SER A 171 -27.99 4.38 14.16
CA SER A 171 -28.78 3.16 13.97
C SER A 171 -30.13 3.21 14.71
N PRO A 172 -31.12 2.41 14.31
CA PRO A 172 -32.44 2.37 14.96
C PRO A 172 -32.34 2.04 16.45
N GLU A 173 -31.50 1.08 16.82
CA GLU A 173 -31.29 0.66 18.20
C GLU A 173 -30.66 1.75 19.08
N GLN A 174 -29.81 2.61 18.51
CA GLN A 174 -29.27 3.80 19.21
C GLN A 174 -30.35 4.85 19.43
N LEU A 175 -31.17 5.13 18.40
CA LEU A 175 -32.24 6.13 18.46
C LEU A 175 -33.36 5.73 19.42
N LEU A 176 -33.63 4.44 19.56
CA LEU A 176 -34.61 3.88 20.50
C LEU A 176 -34.06 3.70 21.93
N GLY A 177 -32.77 3.94 22.17
CA GLY A 177 -32.15 3.81 23.49
C GLY A 177 -32.16 2.38 24.05
N GLY A 178 -32.21 1.36 23.19
CA GLY A 178 -32.42 -0.03 23.59
C GLY A 178 -31.24 -0.65 24.35
N ALA A 179 -31.54 -1.53 25.29
CA ALA A 179 -30.53 -2.38 25.93
C ALA A 179 -30.05 -3.46 24.93
N GLY A 180 -28.86 -3.27 24.34
CA GLY A 180 -28.29 -4.23 23.38
C GLY A 180 -27.48 -3.63 22.21
N ILE A 181 -27.09 -2.35 22.27
CA ILE A 181 -26.26 -1.70 21.24
C ILE A 181 -24.86 -2.36 21.16
N ASP A 182 -24.66 -3.18 20.13
CA ASP A 182 -23.41 -3.88 19.80
C ASP A 182 -22.70 -3.26 18.57
N HIS A 183 -21.68 -3.95 18.06
CA HIS A 183 -20.86 -3.51 16.92
C HIS A 183 -21.63 -3.35 15.60
N ARG A 184 -22.83 -3.93 15.48
CA ARG A 184 -23.66 -3.87 14.26
C ARG A 184 -24.36 -2.51 14.07
N SER A 185 -24.33 -1.65 15.09
CA SER A 185 -24.69 -0.23 14.97
C SER A 185 -23.66 0.58 14.17
N ASP A 186 -22.37 0.25 14.27
CA ASP A 186 -21.32 0.90 13.47
C ASP A 186 -21.45 0.50 11.99
N LEU A 187 -21.90 -0.71 11.70
CA LEU A 187 -22.12 -1.22 10.33
C LEU A 187 -23.28 -0.48 9.63
N TRP A 188 -24.36 -0.19 10.35
CA TRP A 188 -25.44 0.69 9.86
C TRP A 188 -24.89 2.08 9.53
N SER A 189 -24.15 2.68 10.47
CA SER A 189 -23.59 4.02 10.31
C SER A 189 -22.65 4.09 9.10
N LEU A 190 -21.79 3.07 8.93
CA LEU A 190 -20.91 2.91 7.77
C LEU A 190 -21.69 2.75 6.45
N ALA A 191 -22.82 2.05 6.47
CA ALA A 191 -23.70 1.91 5.32
C ALA A 191 -24.32 3.25 4.92
N VAL A 192 -24.77 4.07 5.88
CA VAL A 192 -25.26 5.43 5.60
C VAL A 192 -24.16 6.32 5.02
N VAL A 193 -22.93 6.22 5.56
CA VAL A 193 -21.75 6.92 5.01
C VAL A 193 -21.48 6.51 3.56
N ALA A 194 -21.42 5.21 3.26
CA ALA A 194 -21.14 4.71 1.92
C ALA A 194 -22.27 5.05 0.93
N TYR A 195 -23.53 5.01 1.35
CA TYR A 195 -24.67 5.42 0.53
C TYR A 195 -24.55 6.90 0.13
N ARG A 196 -24.26 7.78 1.10
CA ARG A 196 -24.06 9.21 0.83
C ARG A 196 -22.83 9.47 -0.02
N ALA A 197 -21.75 8.71 0.20
CA ALA A 197 -20.55 8.84 -0.61
C ALA A 197 -20.78 8.48 -2.08
N LEU A 198 -21.61 7.48 -2.39
CA LEU A 198 -21.93 7.10 -3.78
C LEU A 198 -22.95 8.05 -4.42
N THR A 199 -24.02 8.39 -3.71
CA THR A 199 -25.20 9.05 -4.29
C THR A 199 -25.24 10.57 -4.09
N GLY A 200 -24.49 11.10 -3.13
CA GLY A 200 -24.64 12.47 -2.62
C GLY A 200 -25.84 12.68 -1.69
N CYS A 201 -26.73 11.70 -1.57
CA CYS A 201 -28.00 11.77 -0.83
C CYS A 201 -27.98 10.88 0.43
N PHE A 202 -28.97 11.04 1.31
CA PHE A 202 -29.21 10.10 2.41
C PHE A 202 -30.13 8.95 1.95
N PRO A 203 -29.99 7.72 2.51
CA PRO A 203 -30.83 6.57 2.15
C PRO A 203 -32.30 6.72 2.56
N PHE A 204 -32.61 7.60 3.52
CA PHE A 204 -33.96 7.91 3.96
C PHE A 204 -34.25 9.37 3.54
N ARG A 205 -35.17 9.56 2.58
CA ARG A 205 -35.57 10.90 2.11
C ARG A 205 -36.42 11.63 3.13
N ASP A 206 -36.32 12.96 3.06
CA ASP A 206 -37.13 13.99 3.71
C ASP A 206 -37.14 14.02 5.25
N GLU A 207 -37.12 12.88 5.94
CA GLU A 207 -37.08 12.77 7.41
C GLU A 207 -35.83 11.98 7.89
N ALA A 208 -35.30 12.33 9.06
CA ALA A 208 -34.23 11.55 9.68
C ALA A 208 -34.81 10.27 10.33
N PRO A 209 -34.05 9.16 10.46
CA PRO A 209 -34.57 7.91 11.01
C PRO A 209 -35.25 8.04 12.37
N GLY A 210 -34.74 8.92 13.25
CA GLY A 210 -35.36 9.18 14.55
C GLY A 210 -36.77 9.79 14.48
N ALA A 211 -37.06 10.60 13.45
CA ALA A 211 -38.39 11.19 13.24
C ALA A 211 -39.39 10.13 12.75
N LEU A 212 -38.96 9.27 11.82
CA LEU A 212 -39.74 8.13 11.31
C LEU A 212 -40.07 7.15 12.45
N LEU A 213 -39.06 6.74 13.24
CA LEU A 213 -39.23 5.85 14.40
C LEU A 213 -40.16 6.45 15.46
N SER A 214 -40.04 7.75 15.77
CA SER A 214 -40.90 8.44 16.74
C SER A 214 -42.38 8.45 16.35
N ARG A 215 -42.68 8.22 15.06
CA ARG A 215 -44.05 8.15 14.51
C ARG A 215 -44.51 6.71 14.23
N GLY A 216 -43.69 5.71 14.58
CA GLY A 216 -43.96 4.30 14.28
C GLY A 216 -43.87 3.94 12.79
N ALA A 217 -43.26 4.79 11.96
CA ALA A 217 -43.11 4.55 10.53
C ALA A 217 -41.98 3.53 10.26
N PRO A 218 -42.13 2.65 9.25
CA PRO A 218 -41.06 1.72 8.87
C PRO A 218 -39.88 2.49 8.25
N LEU A 219 -38.66 2.11 8.62
CA LEU A 219 -37.45 2.62 7.98
C LEU A 219 -37.23 1.89 6.66
N VAL A 220 -37.65 2.51 5.56
CA VAL A 220 -37.43 2.01 4.20
C VAL A 220 -36.34 2.85 3.55
N SER A 221 -35.18 2.23 3.29
CA SER A 221 -34.11 2.87 2.52
C SER A 221 -34.47 2.90 1.04
N GLU A 222 -34.24 4.02 0.37
CA GLU A 222 -34.29 4.05 -1.09
C GLU A 222 -33.17 3.19 -1.70
N PRO A 223 -33.42 2.52 -2.85
CA PRO A 223 -32.37 1.85 -3.58
C PRO A 223 -31.44 2.89 -4.24
N PRO A 224 -30.10 2.78 -4.12
CA PRO A 224 -29.15 3.65 -4.79
C PRO A 224 -29.41 3.79 -6.31
N SER A 225 -29.90 2.74 -6.97
CA SER A 225 -30.25 2.77 -8.40
C SER A 225 -31.39 3.73 -8.76
N SER A 226 -32.20 4.16 -7.79
CA SER A 226 -33.22 5.22 -8.00
C SER A 226 -32.63 6.63 -8.09
N VAL A 227 -31.42 6.83 -7.56
CA VAL A 227 -30.66 8.08 -7.69
C VAL A 227 -29.66 7.98 -8.84
N LEU A 228 -28.96 6.84 -8.95
CA LEU A 228 -27.91 6.57 -9.93
C LEU A 228 -28.12 5.18 -10.59
N PRO A 229 -28.90 5.10 -11.69
CA PRO A 229 -29.26 3.84 -12.34
C PRO A 229 -28.06 2.94 -12.72
N GLU A 230 -26.89 3.53 -12.96
CA GLU A 230 -25.64 2.83 -13.24
C GLU A 230 -25.17 1.88 -12.10
N LEU A 231 -25.63 2.11 -10.87
CA LEU A 231 -25.30 1.28 -9.70
C LEU A 231 -26.02 -0.08 -9.70
N GLY A 232 -27.16 -0.22 -10.39
CA GLY A 232 -27.85 -1.49 -10.58
C GLY A 232 -28.36 -2.21 -9.31
N LYS A 233 -29.02 -3.35 -9.53
CA LYS A 233 -29.77 -4.08 -8.49
C LYS A 233 -28.89 -4.79 -7.47
N GLU A 234 -27.65 -5.06 -7.82
CA GLU A 234 -26.69 -5.78 -6.98
C GLU A 234 -26.20 -4.86 -5.85
N VAL A 235 -25.99 -3.57 -6.16
CA VAL A 235 -25.68 -2.53 -5.16
C VAL A 235 -26.93 -2.23 -4.32
N ASP A 236 -28.14 -2.22 -4.90
CA ASP A 236 -29.38 -2.11 -4.13
C ASP A 236 -29.54 -3.24 -3.11
N ALA A 237 -29.24 -4.49 -3.49
CA ALA A 237 -29.30 -5.65 -2.61
C ALA A 237 -28.30 -5.55 -1.45
N PHE A 238 -27.11 -5.00 -1.69
CA PHE A 238 -26.12 -4.72 -0.65
C PHE A 238 -26.66 -3.72 0.38
N PHE A 239 -27.14 -2.55 -0.06
CA PHE A 239 -27.62 -1.51 0.86
C PHE A 239 -28.89 -1.95 1.59
N LYS A 240 -29.78 -2.70 0.94
CA LYS A 240 -30.95 -3.32 1.59
C LYS A 240 -30.56 -4.23 2.76
N ARG A 241 -29.47 -5.02 2.63
CA ARG A 241 -28.96 -5.85 3.73
C ARG A 241 -28.22 -5.01 4.79
N ALA A 242 -27.43 -4.02 4.37
CA ALA A 242 -26.63 -3.20 5.27
C ALA A 242 -27.50 -2.29 6.17
N LEU A 243 -28.61 -1.79 5.63
CA LEU A 243 -29.59 -0.92 6.28
C LEU A 243 -30.85 -1.69 6.72
N GLU A 244 -30.74 -2.99 6.96
CA GLU A 244 -31.85 -3.76 7.55
C GLU A 244 -32.07 -3.33 9.01
N THR A 245 -33.32 -3.18 9.41
CA THR A 245 -33.69 -2.66 10.73
C THR A 245 -33.27 -3.58 11.86
N ASP A 246 -33.47 -4.89 11.68
CA ASP A 246 -33.04 -5.96 12.59
C ASP A 246 -31.51 -6.20 12.48
N PRO A 247 -30.70 -5.94 13.54
CA PRO A 247 -29.25 -6.16 13.51
C PRO A 247 -28.84 -7.60 13.19
N THR A 248 -29.68 -8.59 13.49
CA THR A 248 -29.38 -10.01 13.21
C THR A 248 -29.39 -10.36 11.72
N ARG A 249 -30.03 -9.52 10.90
CA ARG A 249 -30.15 -9.70 9.44
C ARG A 249 -29.14 -8.87 8.63
N ARG A 250 -28.46 -7.91 9.27
CA ARG A 250 -27.37 -7.13 8.68
C ARG A 250 -26.15 -8.01 8.36
N PHE A 251 -25.09 -7.40 7.83
CA PHE A 251 -23.74 -7.97 7.93
C PHE A 251 -23.37 -8.14 9.41
N GLN A 252 -22.67 -9.22 9.76
CA GLN A 252 -22.32 -9.54 11.15
C GLN A 252 -20.89 -9.10 11.52
N SER A 253 -20.10 -8.61 10.56
CA SER A 253 -18.82 -7.93 10.82
C SER A 253 -18.50 -6.89 9.74
N ALA A 254 -17.63 -5.93 10.08
CA ALA A 254 -17.17 -4.92 9.12
C ALA A 254 -16.38 -5.54 7.95
N ARG A 255 -15.59 -6.60 8.21
CA ARG A 255 -14.86 -7.35 7.18
C ARG A 255 -15.81 -8.03 6.18
N GLU A 256 -16.88 -8.66 6.67
CA GLU A 256 -17.91 -9.27 5.81
C GLU A 256 -18.57 -8.23 4.90
N MET A 257 -18.92 -7.06 5.46
CA MET A 257 -19.51 -5.95 4.73
C MET A 257 -18.56 -5.40 3.64
N ALA A 258 -17.29 -5.16 3.98
CA ALA A 258 -16.32 -4.66 3.01
C ALA A 258 -16.02 -5.67 1.89
N ALA A 259 -15.83 -6.95 2.24
CA ALA A 259 -15.59 -8.01 1.26
C ALA A 259 -16.79 -8.20 0.31
N ALA A 260 -18.01 -8.16 0.84
CA ALA A 260 -19.23 -8.22 0.02
C ALA A 260 -19.34 -7.01 -0.94
N PHE A 261 -18.92 -5.82 -0.51
CA PHE A 261 -18.91 -4.64 -1.39
C PHE A 261 -17.82 -4.71 -2.46
N ALA A 262 -16.60 -5.11 -2.09
CA ALA A 262 -15.49 -5.28 -3.03
C ALA A 262 -15.83 -6.29 -4.13
N ALA A 263 -16.41 -7.43 -3.76
CA ALA A 263 -16.89 -8.44 -4.71
C ALA A 263 -17.90 -7.89 -5.72
N LEU A 264 -18.75 -6.93 -5.34
CA LEU A 264 -19.69 -6.27 -6.27
C LEU A 264 -18.97 -5.33 -7.24
N VAL A 265 -17.95 -4.61 -6.79
CA VAL A 265 -17.12 -3.75 -7.66
C VAL A 265 -16.36 -4.60 -8.68
N ASP A 266 -15.80 -5.73 -8.25
CA ASP A 266 -15.07 -6.65 -9.13
C ASP A 266 -15.99 -7.41 -10.08
N GLN A 267 -17.19 -7.82 -9.64
CA GLN A 267 -18.21 -8.35 -10.54
C GLN A 267 -18.56 -7.32 -11.62
N ARG A 268 -18.80 -6.06 -11.27
CA ARG A 268 -19.07 -4.97 -12.24
C ARG A 268 -17.89 -4.70 -13.18
N ARG A 269 -16.64 -4.74 -12.69
CA ARG A 269 -15.43 -4.67 -13.53
C ARG A 269 -15.33 -5.85 -14.49
N SER A 270 -15.70 -7.05 -14.04
CA SER A 270 -15.67 -8.27 -14.86
C SER A 270 -16.83 -8.37 -15.87
N SER A 271 -17.97 -7.71 -15.59
CA SER A 271 -19.15 -7.65 -16.46
C SER A 271 -19.17 -6.44 -17.39
N ARG A 272 -18.19 -5.53 -17.28
CA ARG A 272 -17.97 -4.45 -18.24
C ARG A 272 -17.59 -5.04 -19.60
N ALA A 273 -18.01 -4.37 -20.67
CA ALA A 273 -17.49 -4.62 -22.01
C ALA A 273 -15.96 -4.65 -21.98
N ALA A 274 -15.36 -5.66 -22.59
CA ALA A 274 -13.91 -5.69 -22.77
C ALA A 274 -13.54 -4.65 -23.83
N LYS A 275 -12.68 -3.68 -23.47
CA LYS A 275 -12.26 -2.62 -24.39
C LYS A 275 -11.06 -3.12 -25.20
N ILE A 276 -11.23 -3.19 -26.52
CA ILE A 276 -10.27 -3.71 -27.48
C ILE A 276 -9.79 -2.54 -28.34
N LEU A 277 -8.50 -2.23 -28.29
CA LEU A 277 -7.85 -1.30 -29.22
C LEU A 277 -7.37 -2.08 -30.44
N VAL A 278 -7.74 -1.64 -31.64
CA VAL A 278 -7.21 -2.17 -32.91
C VAL A 278 -6.30 -1.12 -33.51
N ILE A 279 -5.07 -1.49 -33.86
CA ILE A 279 -4.07 -0.65 -34.51
C ILE A 279 -3.77 -1.27 -35.87
N ASP A 280 -4.22 -0.59 -36.92
CA ASP A 280 -4.09 -1.01 -38.32
C ASP A 280 -4.28 0.26 -39.19
N ASP A 281 -3.49 0.44 -40.25
CA ASP A 281 -3.57 1.60 -41.13
C ASP A 281 -4.55 1.41 -42.30
N GLU A 282 -5.08 0.19 -42.50
CA GLU A 282 -6.13 -0.08 -43.48
C GLU A 282 -7.50 0.49 -43.03
N PRO A 283 -8.11 1.43 -43.78
CA PRO A 283 -9.34 2.13 -43.35
C PRO A 283 -10.57 1.19 -43.28
N ASP A 284 -10.56 0.07 -43.99
CA ASP A 284 -11.65 -0.90 -44.01
C ASP A 284 -11.68 -1.81 -42.77
N VAL A 285 -10.59 -1.88 -42.00
CA VAL A 285 -10.49 -2.74 -40.81
C VAL A 285 -11.46 -2.30 -39.70
N GLU A 286 -11.69 -0.99 -39.54
CA GLU A 286 -12.69 -0.48 -38.59
C GLU A 286 -14.10 -1.01 -38.92
N LEU A 287 -14.48 -0.96 -40.20
CA LEU A 287 -15.77 -1.44 -40.66
C LEU A 287 -15.87 -2.97 -40.54
N LEU A 288 -14.82 -3.70 -40.91
CA LEU A 288 -14.75 -5.16 -40.83
C LEU A 288 -14.92 -5.65 -39.39
N MET A 289 -14.19 -5.08 -38.43
CA MET A 289 -14.29 -5.45 -37.02
C MET A 289 -15.67 -5.14 -36.44
N LYS A 290 -16.22 -3.95 -36.73
CA LYS A 290 -17.58 -3.57 -36.30
C LYS A 290 -18.67 -4.47 -36.90
N GLN A 291 -18.51 -4.93 -38.15
CA GLN A 291 -19.44 -5.87 -38.77
C GLN A 291 -19.32 -7.27 -38.17
N ARG A 292 -18.08 -7.80 -38.02
CA ARG A 292 -17.84 -9.15 -37.48
C ARG A 292 -18.33 -9.29 -36.05
N PHE A 293 -17.99 -8.33 -35.18
CA PHE A 293 -18.33 -8.35 -33.76
C PHE A 293 -19.65 -7.65 -33.43
N ARG A 294 -20.51 -7.40 -34.43
CA ARG A 294 -21.78 -6.66 -34.26
C ARG A 294 -22.69 -7.24 -33.18
N LYS A 295 -22.67 -8.57 -32.99
CA LYS A 295 -23.44 -9.23 -31.92
C LYS A 295 -22.88 -8.86 -30.55
N GLN A 296 -21.58 -9.04 -30.34
CA GLN A 296 -20.88 -8.77 -29.09
C GLN A 296 -20.91 -7.28 -28.70
N ILE A 297 -20.82 -6.38 -29.69
CA ILE A 297 -20.96 -4.92 -29.48
C ILE A 297 -22.39 -4.59 -29.01
N ARG A 298 -23.41 -5.16 -29.66
CA ARG A 298 -24.83 -4.95 -29.27
C ARG A 298 -25.17 -5.56 -27.91
N GLU A 299 -24.51 -6.66 -27.55
CA GLU A 299 -24.64 -7.31 -26.24
C GLU A 299 -23.75 -6.67 -25.16
N SER A 300 -23.08 -5.55 -25.47
CA SER A 300 -22.16 -4.82 -24.58
C SER A 300 -21.04 -5.70 -24.01
N LEU A 301 -20.61 -6.71 -24.77
CA LEU A 301 -19.52 -7.61 -24.41
C LEU A 301 -18.17 -7.04 -24.84
N TYR A 302 -18.09 -6.37 -25.99
CA TYR A 302 -16.88 -5.73 -26.53
C TYR A 302 -17.14 -4.26 -26.87
N GLU A 303 -16.16 -3.42 -26.57
CA GLU A 303 -16.08 -2.02 -26.99
C GLU A 303 -14.81 -1.84 -27.82
N PHE A 304 -14.92 -1.33 -29.05
CA PHE A 304 -13.77 -1.17 -29.94
C PHE A 304 -13.30 0.27 -30.00
N VAL A 305 -11.98 0.47 -29.84
CA VAL A 305 -11.24 1.70 -30.15
C VAL A 305 -10.33 1.39 -31.33
N PHE A 306 -10.12 2.36 -32.22
CA PHE A 306 -9.27 2.18 -33.42
C PHE A 306 -8.16 3.22 -33.44
N ALA A 307 -6.97 2.83 -33.88
CA ALA A 307 -5.81 3.69 -34.08
C ALA A 307 -5.15 3.37 -35.43
N CYS A 308 -4.56 4.38 -36.07
CA CYS A 308 -3.92 4.21 -37.38
C CYS A 308 -2.44 3.81 -37.31
N ASP A 309 -1.79 3.98 -36.15
CA ASP A 309 -0.41 3.56 -35.89
C ASP A 309 -0.09 3.55 -34.38
N GLY A 310 1.15 3.18 -34.04
CA GLY A 310 1.62 3.11 -32.66
C GLY A 310 1.65 4.44 -31.89
N GLU A 311 1.76 5.61 -32.53
CA GLU A 311 1.74 6.90 -31.82
C GLU A 311 0.31 7.26 -31.39
N ASP A 312 -0.63 7.16 -32.35
CA ASP A 312 -2.07 7.34 -32.11
C ASP A 312 -2.60 6.31 -31.09
N ALA A 313 -2.10 5.07 -31.14
CA ALA A 313 -2.43 4.04 -30.16
C ALA A 313 -1.96 4.37 -28.74
N LEU A 314 -0.74 4.89 -28.57
CA LEU A 314 -0.23 5.29 -27.24
C LEU A 314 -1.02 6.49 -26.68
N GLU A 315 -1.49 7.41 -27.53
CA GLU A 315 -2.38 8.48 -27.09
C GLU A 315 -3.75 7.94 -26.67
N LYS A 316 -4.37 7.07 -27.47
CA LYS A 316 -5.66 6.45 -27.16
C LYS A 316 -5.60 5.56 -25.92
N LEU A 317 -4.48 4.91 -25.62
CA LEU A 317 -4.28 4.19 -24.35
C LEU A 317 -4.22 5.11 -23.13
N ARG A 318 -3.73 6.35 -23.27
CA ARG A 318 -3.80 7.36 -22.19
C ARG A 318 -5.22 7.89 -21.98
N GLN A 319 -5.99 8.04 -23.06
CA GLN A 319 -7.40 8.43 -23.01
C GLN A 319 -8.32 7.29 -22.53
N HIS A 320 -7.91 6.03 -22.75
CA HIS A 320 -8.61 4.81 -22.37
C HIS A 320 -7.70 3.87 -21.56
N PRO A 321 -7.31 4.24 -20.32
CA PRO A 321 -6.44 3.43 -19.45
C PRO A 321 -7.09 2.09 -19.04
N ASP A 322 -8.40 1.98 -19.23
CA ASP A 322 -9.23 0.81 -19.07
C ASP A 322 -9.20 -0.15 -20.28
N THR A 323 -8.33 0.05 -21.26
CA THR A 323 -8.15 -0.89 -22.38
C THR A 323 -7.68 -2.25 -21.87
N ASP A 324 -8.30 -3.33 -22.36
CA ASP A 324 -8.04 -4.70 -21.92
C ASP A 324 -7.09 -5.43 -22.89
N VAL A 325 -7.32 -5.27 -24.20
CA VAL A 325 -6.59 -5.97 -25.26
C VAL A 325 -6.21 -4.98 -26.35
N VAL A 326 -5.03 -5.16 -26.93
CA VAL A 326 -4.61 -4.50 -28.17
C VAL A 326 -4.44 -5.55 -29.26
N LEU A 327 -4.98 -5.29 -30.46
CA LEU A 327 -4.65 -5.97 -31.71
C LEU A 327 -3.80 -5.01 -32.52
N SER A 328 -2.58 -5.37 -32.90
CA SER A 328 -1.67 -4.50 -33.66
C SER A 328 -1.16 -5.22 -34.90
N ASP A 329 -1.22 -4.61 -36.08
CA ASP A 329 -0.33 -5.02 -37.17
C ASP A 329 1.13 -4.79 -36.73
N LEU A 330 2.06 -5.54 -37.32
CA LEU A 330 3.48 -5.24 -37.28
C LEU A 330 3.83 -4.04 -38.17
N ASN A 331 3.32 -4.00 -39.40
CA ASN A 331 3.76 -3.09 -40.43
C ASN A 331 2.81 -1.90 -40.54
N MET A 332 3.14 -0.82 -39.83
CA MET A 332 2.33 0.41 -39.78
C MET A 332 3.22 1.65 -40.02
N PRO A 333 2.68 2.74 -40.60
CA PRO A 333 3.40 3.99 -40.77
C PRO A 333 3.70 4.66 -39.42
N ARG A 334 4.65 5.60 -39.40
CA ARG A 334 5.16 6.35 -38.21
C ARG A 334 5.77 5.49 -37.10
N MET A 335 5.00 4.58 -36.49
CA MET A 335 5.45 3.67 -35.44
C MET A 335 4.91 2.27 -35.68
N ASP A 336 5.83 1.33 -35.92
CA ASP A 336 5.54 -0.09 -36.16
C ASP A 336 5.09 -0.82 -34.88
N GLY A 337 4.47 -1.99 -35.05
CA GLY A 337 3.96 -2.79 -33.93
C GLY A 337 5.05 -3.23 -32.96
N LEU A 338 6.28 -3.41 -33.44
CA LEU A 338 7.44 -3.79 -32.63
C LEU A 338 7.93 -2.65 -31.71
N THR A 339 7.93 -1.41 -32.20
CA THR A 339 8.29 -0.21 -31.42
C THR A 339 7.17 0.15 -30.45
N PHE A 340 5.91 0.05 -30.89
CA PHE A 340 4.74 0.19 -30.02
C PHE A 340 4.79 -0.78 -28.84
N LEU A 341 5.02 -2.07 -29.10
CA LEU A 341 5.11 -3.11 -28.07
C LEU A 341 6.22 -2.84 -27.04
N SER A 342 7.31 -2.18 -27.46
CA SER A 342 8.43 -1.82 -26.57
C SER A 342 8.09 -0.64 -25.63
N ARG A 343 7.02 0.13 -25.92
CA ARG A 343 6.58 1.30 -25.14
C ARG A 343 5.25 1.10 -24.41
N VAL A 344 4.41 0.18 -24.88
CA VAL A 344 3.04 -0.03 -24.35
C VAL A 344 3.04 -0.33 -22.84
N GLY A 345 4.04 -1.07 -22.34
CA GLY A 345 4.15 -1.43 -20.93
C GLY A 345 4.43 -0.24 -19.99
N GLU A 346 5.00 0.86 -20.49
CA GLU A 346 5.21 2.09 -19.73
C GLU A 346 3.89 2.89 -19.57
N VAL A 347 2.99 2.79 -20.56
CA VAL A 347 1.71 3.51 -20.58
C VAL A 347 0.60 2.70 -19.91
N ASN A 348 0.57 1.39 -20.11
CA ASN A 348 -0.42 0.49 -19.50
C ASN A 348 0.17 -0.91 -19.24
N PRO A 349 0.69 -1.18 -18.02
CA PRO A 349 1.31 -2.47 -17.68
C PRO A 349 0.37 -3.69 -17.75
N LEU A 350 -0.95 -3.46 -17.70
CA LEU A 350 -1.95 -4.51 -17.59
C LEU A 350 -2.56 -4.93 -18.93
N VAL A 351 -2.41 -4.10 -19.97
CA VAL A 351 -2.91 -4.43 -21.31
C VAL A 351 -2.10 -5.58 -21.91
N LYS A 352 -2.73 -6.37 -22.78
CA LYS A 352 -2.06 -7.44 -23.53
C LYS A 352 -2.20 -7.24 -25.02
N VAL A 353 -1.07 -7.31 -25.72
CA VAL A 353 -0.97 -7.06 -27.16
C VAL A 353 -0.96 -8.40 -27.90
N ILE A 354 -1.88 -8.55 -28.84
CA ILE A 354 -1.91 -9.62 -29.84
C ILE A 354 -1.37 -9.01 -31.14
N ILE A 355 -0.39 -9.68 -31.74
CA ILE A 355 0.26 -9.22 -32.97
C ILE A 355 -0.41 -9.85 -34.18
N VAL A 356 -0.74 -9.06 -35.20
CA VAL A 356 -1.28 -9.51 -36.48
C VAL A 356 -0.18 -9.37 -37.53
N SER A 357 0.12 -10.44 -38.27
CA SER A 357 1.29 -10.48 -39.17
C SER A 357 1.11 -11.44 -40.35
N ALA A 358 1.82 -11.24 -41.46
CA ALA A 358 1.83 -12.19 -42.58
C ALA A 358 2.61 -13.47 -42.24
N TYR A 359 2.20 -14.61 -42.81
CA TYR A 359 2.83 -15.93 -42.56
C TYR A 359 4.34 -15.96 -42.85
N SER A 360 4.81 -15.12 -43.79
CA SER A 360 6.22 -15.00 -44.16
C SER A 360 7.11 -14.38 -43.07
N ASP A 361 6.55 -13.78 -42.01
CA ASP A 361 7.28 -12.92 -41.09
C ASP A 361 7.52 -13.54 -39.69
N MET A 362 7.80 -14.85 -39.69
CA MET A 362 8.06 -15.65 -38.47
C MET A 362 9.22 -15.12 -37.61
N ASN A 363 10.16 -14.39 -38.20
CA ASN A 363 11.24 -13.74 -37.44
C ASN A 363 10.72 -12.57 -36.62
N ASN A 364 9.93 -11.66 -37.21
CA ASN A 364 9.37 -10.53 -36.47
C ASN A 364 8.31 -10.98 -35.43
N ILE A 365 7.52 -12.03 -35.74
CA ILE A 365 6.62 -12.66 -34.74
C ILE A 365 7.43 -13.14 -33.53
N ARG A 366 8.56 -13.85 -33.72
CA ARG A 366 9.43 -14.30 -32.62
C ARG A 366 10.01 -13.11 -31.83
N VAL A 367 10.44 -12.05 -32.52
CA VAL A 367 10.93 -10.82 -31.86
C VAL A 367 9.84 -10.17 -31.02
N ALA A 368 8.59 -10.15 -31.50
CA ALA A 368 7.46 -9.61 -30.77
C ALA A 368 7.13 -10.43 -29.52
N MET A 369 7.09 -11.76 -29.60
CA MET A 369 6.89 -12.63 -28.42
C MET A 369 7.98 -12.39 -27.36
N ASN A 370 9.24 -12.30 -27.76
CA ASN A 370 10.37 -11.99 -26.86
C ASN A 370 10.30 -10.59 -26.24
N ARG A 371 9.53 -9.66 -26.85
CA ARG A 371 9.27 -8.30 -26.34
C ARG A 371 7.96 -8.20 -25.54
N GLY A 372 7.30 -9.31 -25.25
CA GLY A 372 6.11 -9.35 -24.39
C GLY A 372 4.76 -9.29 -25.10
N ALA A 373 4.71 -9.58 -26.41
CA ALA A 373 3.45 -9.90 -27.06
C ALA A 373 2.81 -11.13 -26.39
N PHE A 374 1.50 -11.09 -26.18
CA PHE A 374 0.77 -12.14 -25.47
C PHE A 374 0.44 -13.33 -26.38
N ASP A 375 0.11 -13.05 -27.64
CA ASP A 375 -0.21 -14.03 -28.67
C ASP A 375 -0.03 -13.40 -30.07
N PHE A 376 -0.21 -14.20 -31.12
CA PHE A 376 -0.18 -13.70 -32.50
C PHE A 376 -1.26 -14.33 -33.38
N LEU A 377 -1.56 -13.65 -34.49
CA LEU A 377 -2.50 -14.04 -35.52
C LEU A 377 -1.86 -13.84 -36.90
N VAL A 378 -2.17 -14.74 -37.83
CA VAL A 378 -1.57 -14.74 -39.15
C VAL A 378 -2.55 -14.21 -40.21
N LYS A 379 -2.13 -13.28 -41.06
CA LYS A 379 -2.86 -12.82 -42.25
C LYS A 379 -2.73 -13.88 -43.37
N PRO A 380 -3.83 -14.29 -44.07
CA PRO A 380 -5.21 -13.82 -43.90
C PRO A 380 -5.85 -14.36 -42.61
N ILE A 381 -6.50 -13.47 -41.87
CA ILE A 381 -6.98 -13.74 -40.50
C ILE A 381 -8.16 -14.72 -40.53
N ASP A 382 -8.03 -15.88 -39.88
CA ASP A 382 -9.19 -16.71 -39.56
C ASP A 382 -9.98 -16.06 -38.41
N PHE A 383 -11.27 -15.83 -38.64
CA PHE A 383 -12.14 -15.18 -37.65
C PHE A 383 -12.45 -16.06 -36.42
N GLN A 384 -12.36 -17.39 -36.53
CA GLN A 384 -12.48 -18.29 -35.39
C GLN A 384 -11.27 -18.18 -34.48
N ASP A 385 -10.05 -18.15 -35.06
CA ASP A 385 -8.81 -17.96 -34.31
C ASP A 385 -8.73 -16.55 -33.70
N LEU A 386 -9.14 -15.50 -34.43
CA LEU A 386 -9.27 -14.15 -33.90
C LEU A 386 -10.21 -14.11 -32.67
N GLU A 387 -11.39 -14.71 -32.77
CA GLU A 387 -12.36 -14.77 -31.66
C GLU A 387 -11.82 -15.57 -30.46
N ALA A 388 -11.17 -16.71 -30.71
CA ALA A 388 -10.56 -17.55 -29.68
C ALA A 388 -9.43 -16.82 -28.96
N THR A 389 -8.52 -16.18 -29.71
CA THR A 389 -7.35 -15.46 -29.16
C THR A 389 -7.75 -14.21 -28.39
N ILE A 390 -8.72 -13.41 -28.89
CA ILE A 390 -9.30 -12.30 -28.12
C ILE A 390 -9.92 -12.81 -26.81
N SER A 391 -10.76 -13.84 -26.87
CA SER A 391 -11.45 -14.39 -25.69
C SER A 391 -10.46 -14.92 -24.64
N LYS A 392 -9.46 -15.70 -25.07
CA LYS A 392 -8.33 -16.19 -24.25
C LYS A 392 -7.60 -15.05 -23.57
N THR A 393 -7.29 -13.99 -24.32
CA THR A 393 -6.56 -12.81 -23.82
C THR A 393 -7.39 -12.04 -22.78
N ILE A 394 -8.67 -11.78 -23.05
CA ILE A 394 -9.58 -11.13 -22.09
C ILE A 394 -9.68 -11.94 -20.80
N GLN A 395 -9.80 -13.27 -20.88
CA GLN A 395 -9.85 -14.13 -19.68
C GLN A 395 -8.54 -14.09 -18.89
N TYR A 396 -7.38 -14.03 -19.56
CA TYR A 396 -6.09 -13.87 -18.91
C TYR A 396 -5.99 -12.51 -18.19
N VAL A 397 -6.32 -11.40 -18.87
CA VAL A 397 -6.30 -10.05 -18.27
C VAL A 397 -7.23 -9.95 -17.06
N LYS A 398 -8.44 -10.54 -17.14
CA LYS A 398 -9.37 -10.61 -16.00
C LYS A 398 -8.77 -11.39 -14.82
N LYS A 399 -8.15 -12.55 -15.07
CA LYS A 399 -7.45 -13.33 -14.02
C LYS A 399 -6.25 -12.60 -13.43
N SER A 400 -5.43 -11.93 -14.24
CA SER A 400 -4.26 -11.18 -13.77
C SER A 400 -4.67 -10.02 -12.85
N ARG A 401 -5.74 -9.28 -13.20
CA ARG A 401 -6.27 -8.22 -12.32
C ARG A 401 -6.86 -8.77 -11.01
N GLN A 402 -7.59 -9.89 -11.07
CA GLN A 402 -8.08 -10.58 -9.86
C GLN A 402 -6.93 -11.05 -8.96
N MET A 403 -5.86 -11.58 -9.56
CA MET A 403 -4.67 -12.02 -8.82
C MET A 403 -3.96 -10.84 -8.16
N LEU A 404 -3.78 -9.72 -8.87
CA LEU A 404 -3.22 -8.49 -8.28
C LEU A 404 -4.06 -7.98 -7.11
N HIS A 405 -5.39 -7.94 -7.22
CA HIS A 405 -6.26 -7.47 -6.13
C HIS A 405 -6.24 -8.42 -4.92
N SER A 406 -6.23 -9.74 -5.14
CA SER A 406 -6.06 -10.73 -4.06
C SER A 406 -4.64 -10.68 -3.45
N MET A 407 -3.63 -10.27 -4.22
CA MET A 407 -2.29 -9.99 -3.70
C MET A 407 -2.26 -8.70 -2.89
N GLU A 408 -2.99 -7.63 -3.25
CA GLU A 408 -3.13 -6.43 -2.39
C GLU A 408 -3.72 -6.79 -1.01
N GLU A 409 -4.76 -7.63 -0.97
CA GLU A 409 -5.33 -8.12 0.30
C GLU A 409 -4.31 -8.89 1.15
N ASN A 410 -3.52 -9.78 0.53
CA ASN A 410 -2.52 -10.60 1.24
C ASN A 410 -1.19 -9.88 1.53
N LEU A 411 -0.82 -8.86 0.75
CA LEU A 411 0.36 -8.03 0.99
C LEU A 411 0.11 -7.03 2.12
N LEU A 412 -1.12 -6.54 2.30
CA LEU A 412 -1.50 -5.79 3.50
C LEU A 412 -1.54 -6.66 4.78
N PHE A 413 -1.57 -7.99 4.67
CA PHE A 413 -1.28 -8.90 5.80
C PHE A 413 0.22 -8.95 6.17
N ARG A 414 1.09 -8.31 5.39
CA ARG A 414 2.48 -7.98 5.73
C ARG A 414 2.73 -6.49 5.49
N MET A 415 2.06 -5.64 6.28
CA MET A 415 2.33 -4.20 6.33
C MET A 415 3.71 -3.86 6.91
N PHE A 416 4.74 -4.15 6.13
CA PHE A 416 5.98 -3.39 6.00
C PHE A 416 6.49 -3.59 4.56
N VAL A 417 7.08 -2.52 4.00
CA VAL A 417 7.73 -2.44 2.68
C VAL A 417 6.81 -2.09 1.49
N HIS A 418 6.94 -0.83 1.07
CA HIS A 418 6.53 -0.29 -0.24
C HIS A 418 7.60 -0.59 -1.31
N SER A 419 7.39 -0.16 -2.56
CA SER A 419 8.28 -0.30 -3.74
C SER A 419 8.57 -1.72 -4.29
N GLY A 420 8.79 -2.74 -3.45
CA GLY A 420 9.10 -4.11 -3.91
C GLY A 420 7.94 -4.85 -4.61
N ILE A 421 6.77 -4.23 -4.74
CA ILE A 421 5.57 -4.81 -5.36
C ILE A 421 5.72 -4.92 -6.87
N ILE A 422 6.36 -3.93 -7.51
CA ILE A 422 6.53 -3.90 -8.97
C ILE A 422 7.43 -5.06 -9.43
N ASP A 423 8.59 -5.26 -8.80
CA ASP A 423 9.53 -6.33 -9.16
C ASP A 423 9.00 -7.74 -8.85
N ARG A 424 8.14 -7.88 -7.82
CA ARG A 424 7.45 -9.14 -7.52
C ARG A 424 6.27 -9.42 -8.47
N ALA A 425 5.63 -8.37 -9.00
CA ALA A 425 4.54 -8.49 -9.97
C ALA A 425 5.05 -8.66 -11.42
N LEU A 426 6.24 -8.13 -11.74
CA LEU A 426 6.81 -8.12 -13.10
C LEU A 426 6.87 -9.53 -13.76
N PRO A 427 7.31 -10.60 -13.07
CA PRO A 427 7.32 -11.95 -13.64
C PRO A 427 5.91 -12.43 -14.00
N LEU A 428 4.92 -12.16 -13.14
CA LEU A 428 3.51 -12.53 -13.35
C LEU A 428 2.86 -11.75 -14.50
N LEU A 429 3.38 -10.57 -14.85
CA LEU A 429 2.89 -9.73 -15.94
C LEU A 429 3.49 -10.08 -17.32
N ARG A 430 4.57 -10.87 -17.36
CA ARG A 430 5.34 -11.17 -18.59
C ARG A 430 4.85 -12.36 -19.42
N GLY A 431 3.64 -12.87 -19.17
CA GLY A 431 2.94 -13.81 -20.06
C GLY A 431 2.62 -15.18 -19.45
N PRO A 432 2.06 -16.11 -20.23
CA PRO A 432 1.54 -17.38 -19.71
C PRO A 432 2.60 -18.38 -19.22
N ASP A 433 3.84 -18.32 -19.73
CA ASP A 433 4.88 -19.34 -19.46
C ASP A 433 5.81 -19.00 -18.27
N VAL A 434 5.71 -17.80 -17.68
CA VAL A 434 6.65 -17.31 -16.63
C VAL A 434 6.26 -17.78 -15.21
N VAL A 435 5.50 -18.87 -15.10
CA VAL A 435 5.14 -19.53 -13.81
C VAL A 435 5.86 -20.89 -13.66
N LEU A 436 6.89 -21.13 -14.47
CA LEU A 436 7.88 -22.18 -14.25
C LEU A 436 9.01 -21.63 -13.39
N GLY A 437 9.54 -22.47 -12.49
CA GLY A 437 10.69 -22.08 -11.66
C GLY A 437 11.91 -21.83 -12.53
N GLU A 438 12.44 -20.61 -12.51
CA GLU A 438 13.60 -20.19 -13.29
C GLU A 438 14.89 -20.38 -12.49
N ARG A 439 16.00 -20.60 -13.19
CA ARG A 439 17.34 -20.54 -12.58
C ARG A 439 17.94 -19.15 -12.79
N VAL A 440 18.44 -18.55 -11.72
CA VAL A 440 18.87 -17.14 -11.69
C VAL A 440 20.23 -17.03 -10.99
N GLU A 441 21.20 -16.40 -11.64
CA GLU A 441 22.46 -15.99 -11.02
C GLU A 441 22.20 -14.77 -10.11
N ALA A 442 22.44 -14.91 -8.80
CA ALA A 442 22.13 -13.85 -7.83
C ALA A 442 22.92 -13.98 -6.52
N THR A 443 23.00 -12.88 -5.78
CA THR A 443 23.59 -12.85 -4.42
C THR A 443 22.49 -12.80 -3.37
N VAL A 444 22.61 -13.62 -2.33
CA VAL A 444 21.70 -13.64 -1.18
C VAL A 444 22.45 -13.09 0.03
N ALA A 445 21.83 -12.13 0.72
CA ALA A 445 22.31 -11.57 1.97
C ALA A 445 21.31 -11.87 3.09
N PHE A 446 21.82 -12.39 4.21
CA PHE A 446 21.09 -12.43 5.48
C PHE A 446 21.71 -11.44 6.46
N ILE A 447 20.89 -10.58 7.04
CA ILE A 447 21.29 -9.56 8.02
C ILE A 447 20.48 -9.78 9.30
N ASP A 448 21.15 -10.19 10.37
CA ASP A 448 20.58 -10.54 11.67
C ASP A 448 20.94 -9.48 12.74
N VAL A 449 20.00 -9.15 13.63
CA VAL A 449 20.27 -8.26 14.77
C VAL A 449 20.84 -9.09 15.92
N LYS A 450 22.16 -8.96 16.16
CA LYS A 450 22.89 -9.87 17.03
C LYS A 450 22.30 -9.93 18.45
N ASP A 451 22.20 -11.14 19.00
CA ASP A 451 21.67 -11.41 20.35
C ASP A 451 20.24 -10.89 20.63
N PHE A 452 19.49 -10.44 19.61
CA PHE A 452 18.15 -9.88 19.80
C PHE A 452 17.18 -10.85 20.47
N THR A 453 17.22 -12.13 20.10
CA THR A 453 16.47 -13.21 20.78
C THR A 453 16.72 -13.29 22.31
N GLN A 454 17.87 -12.80 22.82
CA GLN A 454 18.10 -12.68 24.28
C GLN A 454 17.42 -11.44 24.87
N VAL A 455 17.54 -10.29 24.18
CA VAL A 455 16.89 -9.01 24.56
C VAL A 455 15.38 -9.18 24.62
N ALA A 456 14.79 -9.85 23.62
CA ALA A 456 13.36 -10.12 23.52
C ALA A 456 12.79 -11.00 24.64
N ARG A 457 13.65 -11.68 25.45
CA ARG A 457 13.24 -12.43 26.65
C ARG A 457 13.26 -11.58 27.93
N GLN A 458 13.92 -10.43 27.90
CA GLN A 458 14.15 -9.56 29.06
C GLN A 458 13.28 -8.29 29.00
N GLU A 459 12.96 -7.81 27.79
CA GLU A 459 12.06 -6.67 27.57
C GLU A 459 10.58 -7.09 27.50
N GLN A 460 9.67 -6.13 27.65
CA GLN A 460 8.26 -6.35 27.30
C GLN A 460 8.12 -6.54 25.78
N PRO A 461 7.17 -7.39 25.30
CA PRO A 461 7.04 -7.71 23.87
C PRO A 461 7.00 -6.50 22.94
N ASP A 462 6.24 -5.46 23.28
CA ASP A 462 6.11 -4.26 22.43
C ASP A 462 7.39 -3.43 22.40
N ALA A 463 8.19 -3.44 23.47
CA ALA A 463 9.49 -2.77 23.51
C ALA A 463 10.51 -3.50 22.64
N ALA A 464 10.57 -4.83 22.74
CA ALA A 464 11.41 -5.67 21.89
C ALA A 464 11.04 -5.50 20.41
N ILE A 465 9.75 -5.53 20.06
CA ILE A 465 9.29 -5.34 18.67
C ILE A 465 9.67 -3.95 18.15
N ARG A 466 9.48 -2.88 18.92
CA ARG A 466 9.94 -1.53 18.54
C ARG A 466 11.46 -1.48 18.33
N ARG A 467 12.24 -2.13 19.20
CA ARG A 467 13.69 -2.21 19.10
C ARG A 467 14.14 -2.94 17.83
N LEU A 468 13.48 -4.04 17.46
CA LEU A 468 13.77 -4.78 16.24
C LEU A 468 13.44 -3.95 14.99
N ASN A 469 12.23 -3.37 14.95
CA ASN A 469 11.77 -2.58 13.82
C ASN A 469 12.67 -1.37 13.54
N ALA A 470 13.15 -0.68 14.58
CA ALA A 470 14.11 0.41 14.42
C ALA A 470 15.40 -0.04 13.69
N ASN A 471 15.93 -1.24 13.98
CA ASN A 471 17.08 -1.77 13.26
C ASN A 471 16.73 -2.04 11.78
N PHE A 472 15.55 -2.59 11.49
CA PHE A 472 15.10 -2.81 10.11
C PHE A 472 14.82 -1.50 9.34
N GLU A 473 14.36 -0.44 10.01
CA GLU A 473 14.23 0.91 9.43
C GLU A 473 15.59 1.50 9.00
N VAL A 474 16.70 1.04 9.58
CA VAL A 474 18.06 1.39 9.13
C VAL A 474 18.57 0.43 8.05
N ILE A 475 18.35 -0.87 8.19
CA ILE A 475 18.88 -1.90 7.28
C ILE A 475 18.20 -1.87 5.91
N VAL A 476 16.87 -1.83 5.88
CA VAL A 476 16.08 -2.03 4.64
C VAL A 476 16.33 -0.93 3.59
N PRO A 477 16.37 0.38 3.92
CA PRO A 477 16.66 1.42 2.95
C PRO A 477 18.03 1.25 2.26
N GLU A 478 19.06 0.82 2.98
CA GLU A 478 20.40 0.62 2.40
C GLU A 478 20.45 -0.57 1.42
N LEU A 479 19.60 -1.59 1.62
CA LEU A 479 19.41 -2.70 0.68
C LEU A 479 18.68 -2.23 -0.59
N LEU A 480 17.53 -1.55 -0.43
CA LEU A 480 16.70 -1.08 -1.54
C LEU A 480 17.44 -0.05 -2.40
N ALA A 481 18.18 0.89 -1.79
CA ALA A 481 18.95 1.93 -2.48
C ALA A 481 20.06 1.38 -3.41
N ARG A 482 20.38 0.09 -3.30
CA ARG A 482 21.37 -0.61 -4.14
C ARG A 482 20.76 -1.79 -4.89
N GLY A 483 19.45 -1.73 -5.18
CA GLY A 483 18.76 -2.73 -6.01
C GLY A 483 18.71 -4.14 -5.39
N GLY A 484 18.75 -4.23 -4.06
CA GLY A 484 18.44 -5.45 -3.33
C GLY A 484 16.95 -5.55 -3.06
N VAL A 485 16.35 -6.69 -3.37
CA VAL A 485 14.94 -6.98 -3.06
C VAL A 485 14.87 -7.75 -1.76
N VAL A 486 14.21 -7.21 -0.73
CA VAL A 486 13.89 -7.98 0.48
C VAL A 486 12.94 -9.11 0.11
N ASP A 487 13.32 -10.37 0.33
CA ASP A 487 12.49 -11.55 0.05
C ASP A 487 11.52 -11.77 1.24
N LYS A 488 12.06 -11.92 2.45
CA LYS A 488 11.28 -12.06 3.69
C LYS A 488 12.07 -11.66 4.94
N PHE A 489 11.34 -11.47 6.03
CA PHE A 489 11.88 -11.44 7.40
C PHE A 489 11.82 -12.86 7.99
N VAL A 490 12.88 -13.28 8.69
CA VAL A 490 13.05 -14.59 9.32
C VAL A 490 13.46 -14.39 10.77
N GLY A 491 12.48 -14.21 11.66
CA GLY A 491 12.75 -13.87 13.07
C GLY A 491 13.37 -12.48 13.20
N ASP A 492 14.56 -12.42 13.79
CA ASP A 492 15.43 -11.25 13.94
C ASP A 492 16.23 -10.89 12.66
N ALA A 493 16.16 -11.71 11.61
CA ALA A 493 16.92 -11.51 10.38
C ALA A 493 16.09 -11.02 9.17
N VAL A 494 16.72 -10.23 8.30
CA VAL A 494 16.25 -9.86 6.95
C VAL A 494 16.95 -10.72 5.91
N MET A 495 16.20 -11.33 5.00
CA MET A 495 16.72 -11.98 3.79
C MET A 495 16.52 -11.05 2.59
N ALA A 496 17.60 -10.73 1.87
CA ALA A 496 17.56 -9.94 0.65
C ALA A 496 18.28 -10.64 -0.51
N VAL A 497 17.78 -10.40 -1.73
CA VAL A 497 18.27 -10.99 -2.97
C VAL A 497 18.63 -9.88 -3.93
N PHE A 498 19.85 -9.91 -4.45
CA PHE A 498 20.36 -8.99 -5.47
C PHE A 498 20.46 -9.77 -6.78
N ARG A 499 19.79 -9.27 -7.83
CA ARG A 499 19.79 -9.81 -9.19
C ARG A 499 20.51 -8.86 -10.14
N ASP A 500 20.67 -9.27 -11.39
CA ASP A 500 21.21 -8.49 -12.52
C ASP A 500 22.68 -8.09 -12.41
N ALA A 501 23.25 -7.59 -13.51
CA ALA A 501 24.68 -7.28 -13.66
C ALA A 501 25.24 -6.50 -12.46
N GLY A 502 26.27 -7.03 -11.78
CA GLY A 502 26.87 -6.40 -10.59
C GLY A 502 26.18 -6.70 -9.25
N HIS A 503 25.29 -7.70 -9.19
CA HIS A 503 24.57 -8.12 -7.98
C HIS A 503 25.48 -8.28 -6.74
N LEU A 504 26.64 -8.94 -6.88
CA LEU A 504 27.56 -9.22 -5.77
C LEU A 504 28.19 -7.94 -5.19
N GLU A 505 28.66 -7.03 -6.04
CA GLU A 505 29.23 -5.76 -5.61
C GLU A 505 28.16 -4.89 -4.93
N ARG A 506 26.96 -4.80 -5.51
CA ARG A 506 25.84 -4.06 -4.89
C ARG A 506 25.44 -4.64 -3.53
N ALA A 507 25.35 -5.96 -3.41
CA ALA A 507 25.02 -6.64 -2.16
C ALA A 507 26.03 -6.34 -1.05
N LEU A 508 27.32 -6.40 -1.36
CA LEU A 508 28.39 -6.09 -0.40
C LEU A 508 28.41 -4.61 0.00
N VAL A 509 28.27 -3.68 -0.95
CA VAL A 509 28.20 -2.23 -0.63
C VAL A 509 26.94 -1.92 0.21
N ALA A 510 25.82 -2.60 -0.03
CA ALA A 510 24.61 -2.46 0.79
C ALA A 510 24.81 -2.96 2.22
N CYS A 511 25.42 -4.13 2.39
CA CYS A 511 25.69 -4.70 3.70
C CYS A 511 26.70 -3.87 4.51
N LEU A 512 27.74 -3.34 3.85
CA LEU A 512 28.67 -2.38 4.46
C LEU A 512 27.95 -1.12 4.95
N ALA A 513 27.11 -0.52 4.09
CA ALA A 513 26.37 0.69 4.44
C ALA A 513 25.36 0.47 5.58
N ALA A 514 24.60 -0.63 5.56
CA ALA A 514 23.67 -0.99 6.63
C ALA A 514 24.41 -1.14 7.98
N ARG A 515 25.52 -1.87 8.01
CA ARG A 515 26.38 -2.05 9.19
C ARG A 515 26.92 -0.70 9.70
N ASP A 516 27.48 0.11 8.82
CA ASP A 516 28.15 1.35 9.21
C ASP A 516 27.15 2.44 9.63
N GLN A 517 25.93 2.42 9.09
CA GLN A 517 24.81 3.26 9.54
C GLN A 517 24.30 2.82 10.91
N LEU A 518 24.14 1.50 11.17
CA LEU A 518 23.80 0.98 12.50
C LEU A 518 24.84 1.38 13.55
N ARG A 519 26.14 1.24 13.24
CA ARG A 519 27.24 1.71 14.10
C ARG A 519 27.17 3.21 14.40
N THR A 520 26.88 4.01 13.37
CA THR A 520 26.72 5.46 13.51
C THR A 520 25.56 5.80 14.45
N MET A 521 24.42 5.11 14.32
CA MET A 521 23.27 5.33 15.20
C MET A 521 23.50 4.80 16.62
N ALA A 522 24.12 3.63 16.79
CA ALA A 522 24.53 3.11 18.09
C ALA A 522 25.42 4.12 18.84
N SER A 523 26.40 4.70 18.14
CA SER A 523 27.34 5.68 18.70
C SER A 523 26.66 7.00 19.10
N ARG A 524 25.60 7.42 18.39
CA ARG A 524 24.84 8.65 18.69
C ARG A 524 23.92 8.52 19.90
N TYR A 525 23.32 7.34 20.11
CA TYR A 525 22.28 7.13 21.14
C TYR A 525 22.79 6.36 22.38
N GLY A 526 24.04 5.88 22.38
CA GLY A 526 24.68 5.28 23.56
C GLY A 526 24.18 3.87 23.91
N GLU A 527 24.50 3.41 25.13
CA GLU A 527 24.33 2.01 25.55
C GLU A 527 22.87 1.51 25.56
N HIS A 528 21.89 2.42 25.67
CA HIS A 528 20.46 2.06 25.68
C HIS A 528 19.85 2.00 24.27
N SER A 529 20.62 2.39 23.25
CA SER A 529 20.21 2.53 21.85
C SER A 529 19.61 1.24 21.27
N PRO A 530 18.56 1.31 20.43
CA PRO A 530 18.06 0.16 19.68
C PRO A 530 19.14 -0.58 18.87
N TYR A 531 20.15 0.17 18.40
CA TYR A 531 21.19 -0.30 17.50
C TYR A 531 22.43 -0.84 18.24
N VAL A 532 22.43 -0.86 19.58
CA VAL A 532 23.61 -1.18 20.40
C VAL A 532 24.18 -2.58 20.17
N HIS A 533 23.36 -3.51 19.66
CA HIS A 533 23.79 -4.88 19.36
C HIS A 533 24.48 -5.03 17.99
N GLY A 534 24.31 -4.06 17.09
CA GLY A 534 24.84 -4.14 15.73
C GLY A 534 24.17 -5.21 14.87
N ALA A 535 24.77 -5.51 13.72
CA ALA A 535 24.27 -6.53 12.80
C ALA A 535 25.33 -7.60 12.53
N SER A 536 24.90 -8.85 12.46
CA SER A 536 25.68 -9.95 11.90
C SER A 536 25.21 -10.20 10.47
N ILE A 537 26.13 -10.36 9.52
CA ILE A 537 25.78 -10.48 8.10
C ILE A 537 26.48 -11.69 7.48
N GLY A 538 25.73 -12.48 6.70
CA GLY A 538 26.26 -13.55 5.86
C GLY A 538 25.79 -13.39 4.42
N LEU A 539 26.72 -13.51 3.46
CA LEU A 539 26.38 -13.52 2.03
C LEU A 539 26.96 -14.73 1.32
N ASP A 540 26.23 -15.20 0.30
CA ASP A 540 26.74 -16.11 -0.71
C ASP A 540 26.15 -15.73 -2.09
N SER A 541 26.77 -16.18 -3.18
CA SER A 541 26.33 -15.85 -4.55
C SER A 541 26.52 -17.02 -5.51
N GLY A 542 25.55 -17.19 -6.41
CA GLY A 542 25.59 -18.22 -7.44
C GLY A 542 24.22 -18.48 -8.08
N GLU A 543 24.08 -19.66 -8.68
CA GLU A 543 22.82 -20.14 -9.28
C GLU A 543 21.77 -20.48 -8.21
N LEU A 544 20.60 -19.83 -8.29
CA LEU A 544 19.41 -20.03 -7.44
C LEU A 544 18.24 -20.55 -8.27
N LEU A 545 17.31 -21.26 -7.64
CA LEU A 545 15.99 -21.57 -8.19
C LEU A 545 14.96 -20.56 -7.65
N SER A 546 14.28 -19.81 -8.53
CA SER A 546 13.28 -18.80 -8.17
C SER A 546 11.89 -19.24 -8.64
N GLY A 547 10.87 -19.23 -7.77
CA GLY A 547 9.52 -19.59 -8.18
C GLY A 547 8.46 -19.60 -7.06
N SER A 548 7.21 -19.86 -7.47
CA SER A 548 6.05 -19.95 -6.57
C SER A 548 5.98 -21.30 -5.86
N ILE A 549 6.22 -21.30 -4.55
CA ILE A 549 6.34 -22.49 -3.70
C ILE A 549 5.27 -22.45 -2.60
N GLY A 550 4.57 -23.56 -2.37
CA GLY A 550 3.59 -23.67 -1.28
C GLY A 550 2.41 -24.62 -1.56
N ALA A 551 1.41 -24.57 -0.68
CA ALA A 551 0.21 -25.38 -0.75
C ALA A 551 -0.81 -24.80 -1.74
N LYS A 552 -0.62 -25.07 -3.04
CA LYS A 552 -1.49 -24.63 -4.15
C LYS A 552 -2.99 -24.89 -3.92
N GLY A 553 -3.35 -26.01 -3.31
CA GLY A 553 -4.75 -26.36 -2.98
C GLY A 553 -5.38 -25.57 -1.83
N LEU A 554 -4.59 -24.78 -1.09
CA LEU A 554 -5.03 -23.92 0.02
C LEU A 554 -4.86 -22.43 -0.29
N GLY A 555 -4.54 -22.06 -1.55
CA GLY A 555 -4.29 -20.68 -1.95
C GLY A 555 -3.03 -20.05 -1.35
N ARG A 556 -2.17 -20.83 -0.68
CA ARG A 556 -0.92 -20.36 -0.06
C ARG A 556 0.27 -20.69 -0.96
N LEU A 557 0.71 -19.73 -1.76
CA LEU A 557 1.91 -19.79 -2.59
C LEU A 557 2.75 -18.55 -2.33
N ASP A 558 4.00 -18.74 -1.90
CA ASP A 558 4.99 -17.68 -1.76
C ASP A 558 5.95 -17.75 -2.96
N TYR A 559 6.17 -16.63 -3.66
CA TYR A 559 7.27 -16.54 -4.63
C TYR A 559 8.57 -16.28 -3.86
N THR A 560 9.56 -17.17 -3.98
CA THR A 560 10.81 -17.09 -3.20
C THR A 560 11.95 -17.82 -3.90
N VAL A 561 13.19 -17.60 -3.44
CA VAL A 561 14.38 -18.29 -3.95
C VAL A 561 14.82 -19.46 -3.05
N LEU A 562 15.33 -20.52 -3.69
CA LEU A 562 15.91 -21.71 -3.07
C LEU A 562 17.28 -22.03 -3.69
N GLY A 563 18.14 -22.68 -2.92
CA GLY A 563 19.44 -23.16 -3.41
C GLY A 563 20.46 -23.27 -2.29
N ASP A 564 21.61 -23.87 -2.58
CA ASP A 564 22.69 -23.99 -1.60
C ASP A 564 23.26 -22.63 -1.19
N VAL A 565 23.26 -21.65 -2.09
CA VAL A 565 23.57 -20.23 -1.81
C VAL A 565 22.72 -19.66 -0.67
N VAL A 566 21.40 -19.92 -0.65
CA VAL A 566 20.50 -19.50 0.44
C VAL A 566 20.89 -20.18 1.75
N ASN A 567 21.18 -21.49 1.70
CA ASN A 567 21.57 -22.29 2.86
C ASN A 567 22.92 -21.83 3.44
N THR A 568 23.90 -21.53 2.59
CA THR A 568 25.22 -21.03 2.99
C THR A 568 25.11 -19.66 3.63
N ALA A 569 24.45 -18.69 2.98
CA ALA A 569 24.28 -17.34 3.52
C ALA A 569 23.56 -17.35 4.89
N ALA A 570 22.49 -18.15 5.03
CA ALA A 570 21.76 -18.33 6.29
C ALA A 570 22.61 -19.00 7.40
N ARG A 571 23.60 -19.83 7.05
CA ARG A 571 24.52 -20.44 8.03
C ARG A 571 25.68 -19.50 8.38
N LEU A 572 26.17 -18.72 7.41
CA LEU A 572 27.23 -17.74 7.62
C LEU A 572 26.81 -16.68 8.62
N VAL A 573 25.60 -16.12 8.48
CA VAL A 573 25.07 -15.11 9.42
C VAL A 573 24.99 -15.65 10.86
N SER A 574 24.58 -16.91 11.06
CA SER A 574 24.55 -17.55 12.38
C SER A 574 25.95 -17.75 12.99
N SER A 575 27.01 -17.73 12.18
CA SER A 575 28.40 -17.89 12.60
C SER A 575 29.21 -16.59 12.69
N ALA A 576 28.59 -15.47 12.32
CA ALA A 576 29.18 -14.13 12.35
C ALA A 576 29.07 -13.52 13.76
N ASP A 577 30.12 -12.82 14.18
CA ASP A 577 30.06 -11.96 15.36
C ASP A 577 29.38 -10.62 15.04
N ARG A 578 29.22 -9.77 16.05
CA ARG A 578 28.70 -8.41 15.89
C ARG A 578 29.52 -7.62 14.86
N ASP A 579 28.82 -6.98 13.94
CA ASP A 579 29.34 -6.15 12.85
C ASP A 579 30.33 -6.85 11.89
N GLN A 580 30.30 -8.19 11.82
CA GLN A 580 31.01 -8.96 10.79
C GLN A 580 30.14 -9.17 9.56
N ILE A 581 30.79 -9.17 8.39
CA ILE A 581 30.17 -9.47 7.09
C ILE A 581 30.90 -10.67 6.49
N LEU A 582 30.38 -11.87 6.74
CA LEU A 582 31.04 -13.11 6.34
C LEU A 582 30.67 -13.55 4.91
N ILE A 583 31.70 -13.87 4.13
CA ILE A 583 31.62 -14.49 2.81
C ILE A 583 32.50 -15.76 2.75
N PRO A 584 32.17 -16.75 1.89
CA PRO A 584 33.04 -17.90 1.64
C PRO A 584 34.25 -17.51 0.77
N ASP A 585 35.31 -18.33 0.78
CA ASP A 585 36.51 -18.10 -0.05
C ASP A 585 36.20 -17.97 -1.56
N SER A 586 35.21 -18.72 -2.05
CA SER A 586 34.73 -18.65 -3.44
C SER A 586 34.25 -17.25 -3.86
N LEU A 587 33.66 -16.48 -2.94
CA LEU A 587 33.29 -15.08 -3.15
C LEU A 587 34.48 -14.15 -2.92
N ARG A 588 35.32 -14.41 -1.91
CA ARG A 588 36.53 -13.62 -1.62
C ARG A 588 37.40 -13.44 -2.87
N GLN A 589 37.64 -14.53 -3.60
CA GLN A 589 38.42 -14.52 -4.85
C GLN A 589 37.81 -13.62 -5.94
N GLN A 590 36.48 -13.48 -5.99
CA GLN A 590 35.80 -12.62 -6.97
C GLN A 590 35.88 -11.12 -6.61
N VAL A 591 36.07 -10.78 -5.33
CA VAL A 591 35.94 -9.42 -4.81
C VAL A 591 37.25 -8.81 -4.28
N GLU A 592 38.34 -9.58 -4.24
CA GLU A 592 39.67 -9.19 -3.72
C GLU A 592 40.20 -7.86 -4.28
N GLY A 593 39.90 -7.55 -5.55
CA GLY A 593 40.29 -6.28 -6.18
C GLY A 593 39.47 -5.05 -5.76
N SER A 594 38.21 -5.23 -5.36
CA SER A 594 37.29 -4.13 -5.01
C SER A 594 36.99 -4.03 -3.51
N PHE A 595 37.33 -5.03 -2.70
CA PHE A 595 37.01 -5.07 -1.27
C PHE A 595 38.20 -5.51 -0.42
N GLU A 596 38.25 -5.01 0.81
CA GLU A 596 39.16 -5.49 1.84
C GLU A 596 38.51 -6.66 2.59
N CYS A 597 39.08 -7.86 2.43
CA CYS A 597 38.60 -9.09 3.07
C CYS A 597 39.67 -9.63 4.01
N VAL A 598 39.34 -9.81 5.29
CA VAL A 598 40.25 -10.35 6.31
C VAL A 598 39.86 -11.79 6.62
N GLY A 599 40.83 -12.70 6.71
CA GLY A 599 40.54 -14.10 7.07
C GLY A 599 39.88 -14.21 8.44
N ALA A 600 38.64 -14.70 8.50
CA ALA A 600 37.89 -14.92 9.73
C ALA A 600 38.06 -16.37 10.26
N GLY A 601 38.83 -17.20 9.54
CA GLY A 601 39.20 -18.57 9.88
C GLY A 601 38.25 -19.62 9.29
N GLU A 602 38.41 -20.85 9.72
CA GLU A 602 37.45 -21.93 9.40
C GLU A 602 36.22 -21.85 10.30
N ARG A 603 35.03 -22.12 9.73
CA ARG A 603 33.77 -22.29 10.46
C ARG A 603 33.13 -23.62 10.07
N ARG A 604 32.78 -24.43 11.07
CA ARG A 604 31.94 -25.62 10.86
C ARG A 604 30.48 -25.17 10.87
N LEU A 605 29.91 -25.00 9.69
CA LEU A 605 28.53 -24.55 9.52
C LEU A 605 27.55 -25.68 9.92
N PRO A 606 26.40 -25.38 10.56
CA PRO A 606 25.44 -26.41 10.96
C PRO A 606 24.98 -27.28 9.77
N GLY A 607 25.22 -28.58 9.87
CA GLY A 607 24.86 -29.55 8.82
C GLY A 607 25.88 -29.73 7.69
N THR A 608 27.07 -29.12 7.74
CA THR A 608 28.18 -29.45 6.83
C THR A 608 29.10 -30.52 7.44
N LYS A 609 29.68 -31.38 6.59
CA LYS A 609 30.68 -32.38 7.02
C LYS A 609 32.08 -31.78 7.17
N GLU A 610 32.40 -30.81 6.32
CA GLU A 610 33.70 -30.15 6.24
C GLU A 610 33.60 -28.69 6.70
N PRO A 611 34.66 -28.13 7.30
CA PRO A 611 34.73 -26.72 7.65
C PRO A 611 34.81 -25.86 6.38
N VAL A 612 34.18 -24.68 6.43
CA VAL A 612 34.24 -23.68 5.36
C VAL A 612 35.17 -22.56 5.79
N THR A 613 36.15 -22.19 4.97
CA THR A 613 36.98 -21.01 5.18
C THR A 613 36.19 -19.74 4.86
N VAL A 614 36.12 -18.83 5.82
CA VAL A 614 35.31 -17.59 5.73
C VAL A 614 36.17 -16.35 5.90
N TYR A 615 35.70 -15.25 5.29
CA TYR A 615 36.37 -13.95 5.30
C TYR A 615 35.38 -12.86 5.72
N ASP A 616 35.85 -11.92 6.52
CA ASP A 616 35.10 -10.74 6.95
C ASP A 616 35.40 -9.54 6.05
N VAL A 617 34.35 -8.98 5.45
CA VAL A 617 34.44 -7.85 4.51
C VAL A 617 34.45 -6.53 5.29
N ARG A 618 35.62 -5.88 5.32
CA ARG A 618 35.85 -4.67 6.11
C ARG A 618 35.42 -3.39 5.38
N HIS A 619 35.95 -3.16 4.19
CA HIS A 619 35.79 -1.91 3.44
C HIS A 619 35.70 -2.12 1.92
N TYR A 620 35.14 -1.13 1.23
CA TYR A 620 35.17 -1.02 -0.23
C TYR A 620 36.38 -0.20 -0.70
N LYS A 621 37.17 -0.76 -1.61
CA LYS A 621 38.34 -0.13 -2.23
C LYS A 621 37.86 0.67 -3.46
N LYS A 622 37.76 1.99 -3.31
CA LYS A 622 37.39 2.88 -4.41
C LYS A 622 38.46 2.84 -5.51
N LYS A 623 38.14 2.31 -6.70
CA LYS A 623 39.05 2.33 -7.86
C LYS A 623 39.48 3.76 -8.20
N GLU A 624 40.78 4.04 -8.13
CA GLU A 624 41.36 5.17 -8.83
C GLU A 624 41.25 4.91 -10.34
N LYS A 625 40.84 5.92 -11.12
CA LYS A 625 40.73 5.80 -12.57
C LYS A 625 42.11 5.94 -13.21
N GLU A 626 42.64 4.86 -13.76
CA GLU A 626 43.79 4.93 -14.65
C GLU A 626 43.43 5.65 -15.96
N GLY A 627 44.22 6.69 -16.27
CA GLY A 627 44.60 7.14 -17.60
C GLY A 627 43.55 7.23 -18.73
N VAL A 628 42.98 8.42 -18.93
CA VAL A 628 42.80 8.95 -20.29
C VAL A 628 43.55 10.27 -20.38
N SER A 629 44.56 10.31 -21.24
CA SER A 629 45.40 11.47 -21.50
C SER A 629 44.81 12.37 -22.58
N THR A 630 44.52 13.63 -22.26
CA THR A 630 44.47 14.73 -23.25
C THR A 630 44.98 16.03 -22.63
N SER A 631 46.23 16.36 -22.96
CA SER A 631 46.80 17.69 -23.25
C SER A 631 46.32 18.94 -22.48
N GLU A 632 47.31 19.67 -21.94
CA GLU A 632 47.21 21.06 -21.50
C GLU A 632 46.98 22.07 -22.65
N SER A 633 46.70 23.33 -22.26
CA SER A 633 46.51 24.54 -23.09
C SER A 633 45.17 24.60 -23.85
N THR A 634 44.39 25.68 -23.85
CA THR A 634 44.51 27.04 -23.28
C THR A 634 43.19 27.40 -22.54
N ALA A 635 43.03 28.49 -21.78
CA ALA A 635 43.85 29.70 -21.62
C ALA A 635 43.80 30.23 -20.15
N SER A 636 43.79 31.55 -19.97
CA SER A 636 43.57 32.29 -18.71
C SER A 636 42.95 33.67 -19.05
N VAL A 637 42.87 34.58 -18.06
CA VAL A 637 42.38 35.99 -18.18
C VAL A 637 40.84 36.07 -18.14
N LEU A 638 40.16 36.73 -17.19
CA LEU A 638 40.46 37.99 -16.48
C LEU A 638 40.39 37.93 -14.94
N ILE A 639 41.18 38.78 -14.28
CA ILE A 639 41.06 39.19 -12.86
C ILE A 639 40.84 40.70 -12.82
N GLY A 640 40.06 41.18 -11.84
CA GLY A 640 40.03 42.58 -11.39
C GLY A 640 38.69 43.31 -11.64
N ASN A 641 38.20 44.19 -10.76
CA ASN A 641 38.76 44.71 -9.51
C ASN A 641 37.64 45.19 -8.53
N ASP A 642 38.01 45.31 -7.25
CA ASP A 642 37.59 46.30 -6.22
C ASP A 642 36.11 46.73 -6.10
N GLN A 643 35.51 46.76 -4.89
CA GLN A 643 35.92 47.69 -3.82
C GLN A 643 35.69 47.19 -2.39
N GLN A 644 36.45 47.78 -1.46
CA GLN A 644 36.48 47.51 -0.02
C GLN A 644 35.43 48.36 0.75
N LEU A 645 34.82 47.75 1.78
CA LEU A 645 34.68 48.17 3.20
C LEU A 645 34.84 49.67 3.58
N PRO A 646 34.20 50.21 4.66
CA PRO A 646 34.29 49.61 6.00
C PRO A 646 33.03 49.91 6.92
N PRO A 647 33.05 49.94 8.29
CA PRO A 647 32.07 49.17 9.06
C PRO A 647 31.33 49.93 10.20
N SER A 648 30.44 49.20 10.90
CA SER A 648 30.02 49.34 12.31
C SER A 648 29.92 50.74 12.98
N ARG A 649 28.74 51.03 13.55
CA ARG A 649 28.62 51.74 14.84
C ARG A 649 27.53 51.13 15.71
N ALA A 650 27.82 51.05 17.02
CA ALA A 650 26.87 50.71 18.07
C ALA A 650 26.76 51.90 19.05
N SER A 651 25.51 52.32 19.30
CA SER A 651 25.04 53.24 20.35
C SER A 651 23.53 53.44 20.07
N GLY A 652 22.57 53.34 20.98
CA GLY A 652 22.63 53.36 22.45
C GLY A 652 21.74 54.51 22.95
N GLY A 653 20.63 54.18 23.63
CA GLY A 653 19.72 55.14 24.27
C GLY A 653 18.49 55.56 23.44
N GLY A 654 17.31 55.44 24.03
CA GLY A 654 16.00 55.75 23.44
C GLY A 654 14.89 55.04 24.20
#